data_AF-A0A8H8ITL6-F1
#
_entry.id   AF-A0A8H8ITL6-F1
#
_cell.length_a   1.000
_cell.length_b   1.000
_cell.length_c   1.000
_cell.angle_alpha   90.00
_cell.angle_beta   90.00
_cell.angle_gamma   90.00
#
_symmetry.space_group_name_H-M   'P 1'
#
loop_
_entity.id
_entity.type
_entity.pdbx_description
1 polymer ?
#
loop_
_entity_poly.entity_id
_entity_poly.type
_entity_poly.pdbx_seq_one_letter_code
_entity_poly.pdbx_strand_id
1 'polypeptide(L)'
;MNFSRVALAVRSTALHPIVRYRLPVKPALCPRGFHQTCITPGRWAKVVGRKSAEDAKKGARYSKALQNIAIAAKVGGSPDPNLNHALAVALKNARTIGVPKDNIQAAMNRITNPTTQDAQQSATYEAIGPGQVGLIIECLTDNTTRTAKKVREILSNNNARLAPVAYQFTRCGQIRLTPVNGTSFEDVWELAVDSGAEEVEQIPAETSESGSPEIMITTPPNQLSNIASKVSEHTLHSVELAYAPMEEVEPTLSPSDQEALEELIEELEDSPDVTVGPVEAGRRLPVTSTQVCLEQNRNTRKRSNVRTTKSDILAKTSLANSLTARPGFRLAANIKDRLTAKNAQQFLSTMMRLTSLLSFSFSTLSLILSVSGASSPPSGAITVGNGGKYATLSAALKDTSSNVYFVYAGTYKDQAVISRANVKIYGQTSNAMTYSSNQATITNNIPASSAGSNDASGTVRVLATGVRIYNLNIANTYGKPVDQSQAIALSVQAGQFGCYGCKISGYQDTLLADKGTQFYGKSYIEGAVDFIFGQQASIWITGSTINTKGNGYITASGRSSGDSNYYVINSCTITGTGTQYLGRPWRNYARVIVQNTNIGSHVVAAGWSQWSSSSPNTDHILFGEYNNSGGGAWRSGRASFASKLTAGISISTALGSTSWIDSAYM
;
A
#
# COMPACT_ATOMS: atom_id res chain seq x y z
N MET A 1 -36.48 -18.91 24.35
CA MET A 1 -37.05 -19.15 25.70
C MET A 1 -36.18 -18.40 26.72
N ASN A 2 -36.81 -17.73 27.69
CA ASN A 2 -36.18 -16.92 28.76
C ASN A 2 -35.25 -17.73 29.67
N PHE A 3 -34.22 -17.10 30.26
CA PHE A 3 -34.14 -16.82 31.72
C PHE A 3 -33.03 -15.81 32.07
N SER A 4 -33.40 -14.78 32.82
CA SER A 4 -32.53 -13.80 33.48
C SER A 4 -31.98 -14.33 34.80
N ARG A 5 -30.78 -13.90 35.21
CA ARG A 5 -30.47 -13.55 36.61
C ARG A 5 -29.43 -12.43 36.72
N VAL A 6 -29.84 -11.37 37.41
CA VAL A 6 -29.06 -10.23 37.91
C VAL A 6 -28.55 -10.56 39.32
N ALA A 7 -27.34 -10.11 39.68
CA ALA A 7 -27.00 -9.76 41.06
C ALA A 7 -26.00 -8.60 41.10
N LEU A 8 -26.43 -7.50 41.74
CA LEU A 8 -25.73 -6.25 41.98
C LEU A 8 -25.16 -6.27 43.41
N ALA A 9 -23.97 -5.70 43.64
CA ALA A 9 -23.59 -5.15 44.94
C ALA A 9 -22.64 -3.95 44.78
N VAL A 10 -23.12 -2.77 45.19
CA VAL A 10 -22.39 -1.50 45.24
C VAL A 10 -21.92 -1.24 46.69
N ARG A 11 -20.73 -0.66 46.86
CA ARG A 11 -20.48 0.28 47.98
C ARG A 11 -19.47 1.39 47.64
N SER A 12 -20.04 2.57 47.41
CA SER A 12 -19.74 3.88 48.03
C SER A 12 -18.30 4.24 48.42
N THR A 13 -17.81 5.35 47.89
CA THR A 13 -17.17 6.40 48.70
C THR A 13 -17.73 7.77 48.31
N ALA A 14 -18.19 8.52 49.32
CA ALA A 14 -18.58 9.91 49.26
C ALA A 14 -17.35 10.83 49.41
N LEU A 15 -17.45 12.10 48.98
CA LEU A 15 -17.12 13.31 49.76
C LEU A 15 -17.40 14.60 48.93
N HIS A 16 -18.24 15.46 49.52
CA HIS A 16 -18.44 16.93 49.39
C HIS A 16 -18.88 17.58 48.06
N PRO A 17 -19.79 18.57 48.15
CA PRO A 17 -19.30 19.96 48.12
C PRO A 17 -19.97 20.95 49.08
N ILE A 18 -19.30 22.09 49.21
CA ILE A 18 -19.55 23.25 50.08
C ILE A 18 -20.61 24.19 49.46
N VAL A 19 -21.40 24.80 50.36
CA VAL A 19 -22.49 25.77 50.17
C VAL A 19 -22.01 27.14 49.64
N ARG A 20 -22.78 27.77 48.73
CA ARG A 20 -22.98 29.24 48.69
C ARG A 20 -24.40 29.61 48.22
N TYR A 21 -25.03 30.51 48.99
CA TYR A 21 -26.33 31.17 48.75
C TYR A 21 -26.24 32.34 47.74
N ARG A 22 -27.29 32.56 46.92
CA ARG A 22 -28.06 33.84 46.87
C ARG A 22 -29.19 33.86 45.81
N LEU A 23 -30.40 34.07 46.35
CA LEU A 23 -31.54 34.93 45.96
C LEU A 23 -32.37 34.73 44.66
N PRO A 24 -33.70 34.99 44.73
CA PRO A 24 -34.67 34.63 43.70
C PRO A 24 -35.10 35.83 42.83
N VAL A 25 -35.48 35.56 41.57
CA VAL A 25 -36.28 36.49 40.76
C VAL A 25 -37.41 35.70 40.10
N LYS A 26 -38.65 36.13 40.37
CA LYS A 26 -39.90 35.61 39.80
C LYS A 26 -40.03 36.01 38.32
N PRO A 27 -40.54 35.14 37.42
CA PRO A 27 -41.20 35.57 36.21
C PRO A 27 -42.72 35.70 36.42
N ALA A 28 -43.29 36.69 35.73
CA ALA A 28 -44.68 37.09 35.78
C ALA A 28 -45.64 36.09 35.11
N LEU A 29 -46.89 36.10 35.59
CA LEU A 29 -48.08 35.47 35.03
C LEU A 29 -48.48 36.10 33.68
N CYS A 30 -48.91 35.30 32.70
CA CYS A 30 -50.28 35.25 32.11
C CYS A 30 -50.34 34.31 30.86
N PRO A 31 -51.51 33.94 30.28
CA PRO A 31 -52.04 32.59 30.49
C PRO A 31 -52.56 31.88 29.20
N ARG A 32 -53.12 30.68 29.44
CA ARG A 32 -54.10 29.90 28.65
C ARG A 32 -53.59 29.07 27.46
N GLY A 33 -53.57 27.75 27.71
CA GLY A 33 -54.60 26.89 27.13
C GLY A 33 -54.17 25.95 26.01
N PHE A 34 -53.52 24.84 26.36
CA PHE A 34 -53.70 23.57 25.66
C PHE A 34 -53.67 22.44 26.71
N HIS A 35 -54.79 21.74 26.86
CA HIS A 35 -54.85 20.48 27.61
C HIS A 35 -54.05 19.44 26.83
N GLN A 36 -52.85 19.12 27.29
CA GLN A 36 -52.16 17.90 26.90
C GLN A 36 -52.27 16.92 28.07
N THR A 37 -53.14 15.94 27.92
CA THR A 37 -53.24 14.80 28.82
C THR A 37 -51.91 14.07 28.82
N CYS A 38 -51.14 14.23 29.90
CA CYS A 38 -49.94 13.44 30.13
C CYS A 38 -50.36 11.99 30.41
N ILE A 39 -50.33 11.15 29.37
CA ILE A 39 -50.37 9.69 29.52
C ILE A 39 -49.06 9.29 30.20
N THR A 40 -49.15 8.89 31.47
CA THR A 40 -48.05 8.23 32.17
C THR A 40 -47.72 6.91 31.45
N PRO A 41 -46.44 6.60 31.17
CA PRO A 41 -46.08 5.42 30.39
C PRO A 41 -46.38 4.14 31.19
N GLY A 42 -47.55 3.58 30.93
CA GLY A 42 -48.00 2.31 31.50
C GLY A 42 -47.19 1.12 30.99
N ARG A 43 -47.44 -0.06 31.56
CA ARG A 43 -46.82 -1.36 31.22
C ARG A 43 -46.77 -1.64 29.71
N TRP A 44 -47.73 -1.10 28.95
CA TRP A 44 -47.81 -1.14 27.48
C TRP A 44 -46.64 -0.43 26.79
N ALA A 45 -46.23 0.77 27.23
CA ALA A 45 -45.08 1.47 26.64
C ALA A 45 -43.77 0.69 26.83
N LYS A 46 -43.61 0.01 27.98
CA LYS A 46 -42.48 -0.90 28.25
C LYS A 46 -42.54 -2.22 27.47
N VAL A 47 -43.74 -2.69 27.09
CA VAL A 47 -43.92 -3.88 26.25
C VAL A 47 -43.68 -3.54 24.77
N VAL A 48 -44.20 -2.40 24.29
CA VAL A 48 -43.96 -1.89 22.93
C VAL A 48 -42.48 -1.59 22.74
N GLY A 49 -41.81 -0.93 23.71
CA GLY A 49 -40.37 -0.66 23.65
C GLY A 49 -39.53 -1.95 23.60
N ARG A 50 -39.81 -2.94 24.46
CA ARG A 50 -39.11 -4.23 24.44
C ARG A 50 -39.36 -5.02 23.16
N LYS A 51 -40.59 -5.04 22.67
CA LYS A 51 -40.95 -5.70 21.40
C LYS A 51 -40.28 -5.00 20.20
N SER A 52 -40.24 -3.66 20.19
CA SER A 52 -39.57 -2.90 19.13
C SER A 52 -38.05 -3.12 19.10
N ALA A 53 -37.42 -3.31 20.26
CA ALA A 53 -35.99 -3.63 20.34
C ALA A 53 -35.71 -5.06 19.83
N GLU A 54 -36.55 -6.02 20.20
CA GLU A 54 -36.43 -7.41 19.72
C GLU A 54 -36.69 -7.52 18.21
N ASP A 55 -37.72 -6.83 17.71
CA ASP A 55 -38.05 -6.76 16.28
C ASP A 55 -36.91 -6.08 15.49
N ALA A 56 -36.26 -5.05 16.06
CA ALA A 56 -35.09 -4.40 15.46
C ALA A 56 -33.88 -5.35 15.39
N LYS A 57 -33.59 -6.10 16.46
CA LYS A 57 -32.53 -7.12 16.48
C LYS A 57 -32.80 -8.22 15.44
N LYS A 58 -34.04 -8.67 15.35
CA LYS A 58 -34.47 -9.66 14.35
C LYS A 58 -34.33 -9.13 12.92
N GLY A 59 -34.71 -7.86 12.70
CA GLY A 59 -34.53 -7.16 11.43
C GLY A 59 -33.06 -7.03 11.01
N ALA A 60 -32.15 -6.76 11.96
CA ALA A 60 -30.71 -6.71 11.71
C ALA A 60 -30.17 -8.09 11.28
N ARG A 61 -30.54 -9.17 11.98
CA ARG A 61 -30.16 -10.55 11.61
C ARG A 61 -30.64 -10.95 10.22
N TYR A 62 -31.87 -10.56 9.86
CA TYR A 62 -32.39 -10.80 8.51
C TYR A 62 -31.62 -10.02 7.45
N SER A 63 -31.29 -8.76 7.73
CA SER A 63 -30.53 -7.92 6.81
C SER A 63 -29.14 -8.52 6.54
N LYS A 64 -28.46 -8.99 7.58
CA LYS A 64 -27.17 -9.69 7.49
C LYS A 64 -27.27 -10.97 6.67
N ALA A 65 -28.27 -11.81 6.94
CA ALA A 65 -28.50 -13.03 6.17
C ALA A 65 -28.75 -12.77 4.67
N LEU A 66 -29.48 -11.69 4.32
CA LEU A 66 -29.71 -11.30 2.93
C LEU A 66 -28.45 -10.75 2.25
N GLN A 67 -27.60 -10.02 2.99
CA GLN A 67 -26.29 -9.58 2.48
C GLN A 67 -25.35 -10.76 2.23
N ASN A 68 -25.32 -11.74 3.13
CA ASN A 68 -24.50 -12.94 2.96
C ASN A 68 -24.91 -13.73 1.70
N ILE A 69 -26.20 -13.78 1.36
CA ILE A 69 -26.68 -14.36 0.09
C ILE A 69 -26.11 -13.59 -1.11
N ALA A 70 -26.09 -12.26 -1.08
CA ALA A 70 -25.54 -11.44 -2.16
C ALA A 70 -24.02 -11.64 -2.31
N ILE A 71 -23.29 -11.73 -1.20
CA ILE A 71 -21.84 -12.00 -1.21
C ILE A 71 -21.57 -13.40 -1.76
N ALA A 72 -22.28 -14.42 -1.27
CA ALA A 72 -22.09 -15.80 -1.71
C ALA A 72 -22.38 -15.99 -3.21
N ALA A 73 -23.40 -15.31 -3.73
CA ALA A 73 -23.69 -15.30 -5.16
C ALA A 73 -22.53 -14.69 -5.98
N LYS A 74 -21.91 -13.62 -5.47
CA LYS A 74 -20.75 -12.98 -6.10
C LYS A 74 -19.49 -13.85 -6.02
N VAL A 75 -19.24 -14.50 -4.89
CA VAL A 75 -18.07 -15.36 -4.67
C VAL A 75 -18.09 -16.58 -5.58
N GLY A 76 -19.24 -17.28 -5.69
CA GLY A 76 -19.34 -18.47 -6.54
C GLY A 76 -19.67 -18.20 -8.01
N GLY A 77 -19.76 -16.93 -8.44
CA GLY A 77 -19.84 -16.52 -9.85
C GLY A 77 -21.15 -16.88 -10.59
N SER A 78 -22.09 -17.58 -9.94
CA SER A 78 -23.39 -17.95 -10.50
C SER A 78 -24.52 -17.68 -9.50
N PRO A 79 -25.68 -17.17 -9.96
CA PRO A 79 -26.88 -17.01 -9.13
C PRO A 79 -27.63 -18.33 -8.89
N ASP A 80 -27.19 -19.45 -9.47
CA ASP A 80 -27.82 -20.76 -9.33
C ASP A 80 -27.25 -21.55 -8.13
N PRO A 81 -28.06 -21.92 -7.13
CA PRO A 81 -27.58 -22.64 -5.94
C PRO A 81 -26.99 -24.02 -6.23
N ASN A 82 -27.41 -24.68 -7.31
CA ASN A 82 -26.87 -26.00 -7.68
C ASN A 82 -25.45 -25.93 -8.27
N LEU A 83 -25.08 -24.78 -8.84
CA LEU A 83 -23.74 -24.54 -9.38
C LEU A 83 -22.86 -23.83 -8.34
N ASN A 84 -23.47 -23.06 -7.44
CA ASN A 84 -22.79 -22.28 -6.42
C ASN A 84 -23.07 -22.82 -5.02
N HIS A 85 -22.16 -23.66 -4.53
CA HIS A 85 -22.24 -24.26 -3.18
C HIS A 85 -22.21 -23.22 -2.05
N ALA A 86 -21.51 -22.09 -2.22
CA ALA A 86 -21.51 -21.01 -1.23
C ALA A 86 -22.89 -20.37 -1.10
N LEU A 87 -23.56 -20.14 -2.23
CA LEU A 87 -24.94 -19.64 -2.24
C LEU A 87 -25.93 -20.64 -1.65
N ALA A 88 -25.77 -21.94 -1.93
CA ALA A 88 -26.60 -22.99 -1.34
C ALA A 88 -26.54 -22.99 0.19
N VAL A 89 -25.33 -22.86 0.75
CA VAL A 89 -25.10 -22.77 2.20
C VAL A 89 -25.69 -21.48 2.77
N ALA A 90 -25.49 -20.33 2.13
CA ALA A 90 -26.07 -19.06 2.56
C ALA A 90 -27.61 -19.09 2.58
N LEU A 91 -28.24 -19.71 1.59
CA LEU A 91 -29.69 -19.90 1.52
C LEU A 91 -30.22 -20.83 2.62
N LYS A 92 -29.48 -21.90 2.94
CA LYS A 92 -29.78 -22.79 4.06
C LYS A 92 -29.73 -22.03 5.38
N ASN A 93 -28.65 -21.26 5.62
CA ASN A 93 -28.45 -20.49 6.85
C ASN A 93 -29.54 -19.41 7.03
N ALA A 94 -29.90 -18.69 5.96
CA ALA A 94 -31.00 -17.71 6.00
C ALA A 94 -32.36 -18.34 6.37
N ARG A 95 -32.63 -19.56 5.90
CA ARG A 95 -33.84 -20.31 6.29
C ARG A 95 -33.79 -20.75 7.75
N THR A 96 -32.64 -21.21 8.24
CA THR A 96 -32.44 -21.57 9.66
C THR A 96 -32.65 -20.38 10.59
N ILE A 97 -32.19 -19.18 10.21
CA ILE A 97 -32.44 -17.93 10.93
C ILE A 97 -33.93 -17.52 10.89
N GLY A 98 -34.70 -18.09 9.96
CA GLY A 98 -36.14 -17.86 9.80
C GLY A 98 -36.48 -16.63 8.96
N VAL A 99 -35.63 -16.25 7.99
CA VAL A 99 -35.91 -15.17 7.04
C VAL A 99 -37.13 -15.57 6.17
N PRO A 100 -38.14 -14.69 5.99
CA PRO A 100 -39.28 -14.98 5.13
C PRO A 100 -38.88 -15.32 3.69
N LYS A 101 -39.54 -16.31 3.08
CA LYS A 101 -39.25 -16.78 1.72
C LYS A 101 -39.34 -15.65 0.67
N ASP A 102 -40.28 -14.72 0.85
CA ASP A 102 -40.47 -13.59 -0.06
C ASP A 102 -39.27 -12.64 -0.05
N ASN A 103 -38.64 -12.42 1.11
CA ASN A 103 -37.44 -11.59 1.23
C ASN A 103 -36.23 -12.26 0.55
N ILE A 104 -36.10 -13.58 0.69
CA ILE A 104 -35.07 -14.37 0.01
C ILE A 104 -35.25 -14.27 -1.50
N GLN A 105 -36.49 -14.44 -2.00
CA GLN A 105 -36.79 -14.33 -3.43
C GLN A 105 -36.51 -12.92 -3.97
N ALA A 106 -36.88 -11.88 -3.21
CA ALA A 106 -36.58 -10.50 -3.58
C ALA A 106 -35.07 -10.24 -3.67
N ALA A 107 -34.27 -10.77 -2.73
CA ALA A 107 -32.81 -10.66 -2.78
C ALA A 107 -32.21 -11.41 -3.98
N MET A 108 -32.66 -12.63 -4.28
CA MET A 108 -32.22 -13.38 -5.46
C MET A 108 -32.56 -12.67 -6.77
N ASN A 109 -33.75 -12.06 -6.85
CA ASN A 109 -34.15 -11.28 -8.01
C ASN A 109 -33.25 -10.05 -8.21
N ARG A 110 -32.81 -9.37 -7.13
CA ARG A 110 -31.85 -8.25 -7.19
C ARG A 110 -30.47 -8.68 -7.64
N ILE A 111 -30.02 -9.86 -7.23
CA ILE A 111 -28.73 -10.43 -7.67
C ILE A 111 -28.74 -10.74 -9.17
N THR A 112 -29.85 -11.30 -9.66
CA THR A 112 -30.00 -11.69 -11.08
C THR A 112 -30.22 -10.47 -11.98
N ASN A 113 -30.96 -9.46 -11.50
CA ASN A 113 -31.27 -8.24 -12.24
C ASN A 113 -30.86 -6.99 -11.43
N PRO A 114 -29.56 -6.67 -11.37
CA PRO A 114 -29.09 -5.54 -10.58
C PRO A 114 -29.56 -4.21 -11.19
N THR A 115 -30.19 -3.35 -10.39
CA THR A 115 -30.50 -1.98 -10.79
C THR A 115 -29.37 -1.03 -10.38
N THR A 116 -29.22 0.11 -11.06
CA THR A 116 -28.16 1.11 -10.77
C THR A 116 -28.25 1.70 -9.36
N GLN A 117 -29.39 1.59 -8.68
CA GLN A 117 -29.58 2.04 -7.30
C GLN A 117 -29.17 0.99 -6.24
N ASP A 118 -29.00 -0.28 -6.63
CA ASP A 118 -28.66 -1.39 -5.71
C ASP A 118 -27.14 -1.62 -5.57
N ALA A 119 -26.31 -0.73 -6.12
CA ALA A 119 -24.86 -0.87 -6.11
C ALA A 119 -24.28 -0.68 -4.69
N GLN A 120 -24.23 -1.75 -3.90
CA GLN A 120 -23.53 -1.77 -2.63
C GLN A 120 -22.01 -1.69 -2.87
N GLN A 121 -21.36 -0.79 -2.13
CA GLN A 121 -19.91 -0.59 -2.13
C GLN A 121 -19.28 -1.46 -1.05
N SER A 122 -18.21 -2.17 -1.39
CA SER A 122 -17.37 -2.86 -0.42
C SER A 122 -16.35 -1.88 0.16
N ALA A 123 -16.22 -1.86 1.49
CA ALA A 123 -15.24 -1.06 2.20
C ALA A 123 -14.56 -1.92 3.27
N THR A 124 -13.24 -1.88 3.31
CA THR A 124 -12.44 -2.60 4.31
C THR A 124 -11.81 -1.60 5.26
N TYR A 125 -11.93 -1.83 6.56
CA TYR A 125 -11.31 -1.02 7.60
C TYR A 125 -10.30 -1.87 8.37
N GLU A 126 -9.16 -1.26 8.66
CA GLU A 126 -8.07 -1.88 9.39
C GLU A 126 -7.98 -1.24 10.78
N ALA A 127 -7.94 -2.07 11.83
CA ALA A 127 -7.92 -1.60 13.20
C ALA A 127 -6.99 -2.42 14.09
N ILE A 128 -6.61 -1.82 15.22
CA ILE A 128 -6.00 -2.52 16.35
C ILE A 128 -6.98 -2.44 17.52
N GLY A 129 -7.40 -3.60 18.01
CA GLY A 129 -8.28 -3.80 19.16
C GLY A 129 -7.54 -3.91 20.50
N PRO A 130 -8.28 -4.21 21.57
CA PRO A 130 -7.71 -4.55 22.89
C PRO A 130 -6.63 -5.62 22.79
N GLY A 131 -5.62 -5.54 23.67
CA GLY A 131 -4.49 -6.47 23.64
C GLY A 131 -3.58 -6.38 22.39
N GLN A 132 -3.71 -5.30 21.60
CA GLN A 132 -2.95 -5.05 20.37
C GLN A 132 -3.23 -6.08 19.25
N VAL A 133 -4.43 -6.67 19.26
CA VAL A 133 -4.89 -7.57 18.21
C VAL A 133 -5.23 -6.79 16.95
N GLY A 134 -4.67 -7.19 15.82
CA GLY A 134 -5.04 -6.66 14.50
C GLY A 134 -6.43 -7.15 14.09
N LEU A 135 -7.23 -6.27 13.48
CA LEU A 135 -8.59 -6.56 13.02
C LEU A 135 -8.77 -6.06 11.58
N ILE A 136 -9.29 -6.93 10.72
CA ILE A 136 -9.80 -6.57 9.39
C ILE A 136 -11.33 -6.60 9.43
N ILE A 137 -11.95 -5.47 9.12
CA ILE A 137 -13.41 -5.29 9.15
C ILE A 137 -13.89 -5.04 7.73
N GLU A 138 -14.54 -6.04 7.13
CA GLU A 138 -15.18 -5.88 5.82
C GLU A 138 -16.63 -5.45 5.96
N CYS A 139 -16.99 -4.40 5.22
CA CYS A 139 -18.33 -3.85 5.19
C CYS A 139 -18.89 -3.84 3.77
N LEU A 140 -20.19 -4.07 3.65
CA LEU A 140 -20.96 -3.90 2.43
C LEU A 140 -22.04 -2.85 2.68
N THR A 141 -21.89 -1.69 2.05
CA THR A 141 -22.69 -0.52 2.37
C THR A 141 -23.08 0.28 1.13
N ASP A 142 -24.26 0.89 1.17
CA ASP A 142 -24.71 1.90 0.21
C ASP A 142 -24.08 3.28 0.49
N ASN A 143 -23.50 3.48 1.68
CA ASN A 143 -22.92 4.75 2.10
C ASN A 143 -21.67 4.54 2.96
N THR A 144 -20.51 4.66 2.32
CA THR A 144 -19.19 4.52 2.97
C THR A 144 -18.94 5.55 4.07
N THR A 145 -19.47 6.77 3.95
CA THR A 145 -19.28 7.81 4.99
C THR A 145 -20.03 7.47 6.27
N ARG A 146 -21.27 6.98 6.16
CA ARG A 146 -22.09 6.52 7.29
C ARG A 146 -21.41 5.37 8.02
N THR A 147 -21.00 4.35 7.26
CA THR A 147 -20.37 3.15 7.80
C THR A 147 -19.03 3.48 8.45
N ALA A 148 -18.18 4.31 7.82
CA ALA A 148 -16.92 4.74 8.41
C ALA A 148 -17.11 5.48 9.74
N LYS A 149 -18.16 6.30 9.87
CA LYS A 149 -18.50 6.97 11.14
C LYS A 149 -18.88 5.94 12.21
N LYS A 150 -19.74 4.98 11.86
CA LYS A 150 -20.21 3.94 12.78
C LYS A 150 -19.08 3.01 13.24
N VAL A 151 -18.23 2.55 12.31
CA VAL A 151 -17.06 1.73 12.64
C VAL A 151 -16.12 2.47 13.58
N ARG A 152 -15.84 3.76 13.36
CA ARG A 152 -15.02 4.56 14.28
C ARG A 152 -15.65 4.70 15.67
N GLU A 153 -16.96 4.84 15.74
CA GLU A 153 -17.70 4.93 17.00
C GLU A 153 -17.58 3.62 17.80
N ILE A 154 -17.85 2.48 17.16
CA ILE A 154 -17.70 1.14 17.78
C ILE A 154 -16.26 0.91 18.26
N LEU A 155 -15.27 1.24 17.43
CA LEU A 155 -13.86 1.10 17.82
C LEU A 155 -13.51 1.99 19.02
N SER A 156 -13.96 3.24 19.04
CA SER A 156 -13.66 4.19 20.10
C SER A 156 -14.30 3.81 21.44
N ASN A 157 -15.49 3.20 21.42
CA ASN A 157 -16.19 2.73 22.62
C ASN A 157 -15.47 1.54 23.28
N ASN A 158 -14.76 0.73 22.50
CA ASN A 158 -14.11 -0.50 22.95
C ASN A 158 -12.58 -0.41 22.99
N ASN A 159 -12.02 0.79 23.24
CA ASN A 159 -10.57 1.01 23.32
C ASN A 159 -9.75 0.56 22.08
N ALA A 160 -10.39 0.53 20.91
CA ALA A 160 -9.77 0.17 19.65
C ALA A 160 -9.55 1.42 18.76
N ARG A 161 -8.67 1.30 17.77
CA ARG A 161 -8.36 2.40 16.84
C ARG A 161 -8.09 1.90 15.43
N LEU A 162 -8.37 2.74 14.43
CA LEU A 162 -7.95 2.47 13.05
C LEU A 162 -6.43 2.48 12.96
N ALA A 163 -5.86 1.46 12.33
CA ALA A 163 -4.42 1.31 12.14
C ALA A 163 -4.16 0.34 10.98
N PRO A 164 -3.10 0.56 10.18
CA PRO A 164 -2.78 -0.35 9.10
C PRO A 164 -2.30 -1.68 9.69
N VAL A 165 -3.03 -2.77 9.43
CA VAL A 165 -2.72 -4.14 9.89
C VAL A 165 -2.83 -5.17 8.78
N ALA A 166 -3.30 -4.80 7.57
CA ALA A 166 -3.49 -5.73 6.45
C ALA A 166 -2.21 -6.49 6.05
N TYR A 167 -1.02 -5.97 6.36
CA TYR A 167 0.25 -6.66 6.12
C TYR A 167 0.46 -7.90 7.00
N GLN A 168 -0.35 -8.09 8.04
CA GLN A 168 -0.31 -9.25 8.94
C GLN A 168 -1.22 -10.38 8.48
N PHE A 169 -2.07 -10.14 7.47
CA PHE A 169 -3.11 -11.06 7.04
C PHE A 169 -2.96 -11.43 5.55
N THR A 170 -3.34 -12.66 5.22
CA THR A 170 -3.49 -13.16 3.85
C THR A 170 -4.95 -13.53 3.63
N ARG A 171 -5.49 -13.17 2.46
CA ARG A 171 -6.86 -13.51 2.09
C ARG A 171 -6.93 -14.97 1.63
N CYS A 172 -7.82 -15.75 2.22
CA CYS A 172 -7.99 -17.17 1.93
C CYS A 172 -9.48 -17.53 1.80
N GLY A 173 -9.80 -18.68 1.24
CA GLY A 173 -11.12 -19.29 1.32
C GLY A 173 -11.20 -20.22 2.51
N GLN A 174 -12.27 -20.14 3.30
CA GLN A 174 -12.54 -21.05 4.42
C GLN A 174 -13.81 -21.85 4.16
N ILE A 175 -13.73 -23.15 4.41
CA ILE A 175 -14.86 -24.08 4.32
C ILE A 175 -14.98 -24.80 5.66
N ARG A 176 -16.14 -24.69 6.30
CA ARG A 176 -16.50 -25.45 7.51
C ARG A 176 -17.51 -26.52 7.15
N LEU A 177 -17.22 -27.77 7.51
CA LEU A 177 -18.10 -28.90 7.21
C LEU A 177 -18.16 -29.91 8.35
N THR A 178 -19.26 -30.66 8.42
CA THR A 178 -19.35 -31.90 9.19
C THR A 178 -19.28 -33.09 8.23
N PRO A 179 -18.35 -34.03 8.43
CA PRO A 179 -18.28 -35.26 7.66
C PRO A 179 -19.59 -36.04 7.75
N VAL A 180 -20.01 -36.66 6.64
CA VAL A 180 -21.18 -37.55 6.64
C VAL A 180 -20.80 -38.86 7.31
N ASN A 181 -21.74 -39.44 8.05
CA ASN A 181 -21.59 -40.70 8.79
C ASN A 181 -20.83 -41.76 7.96
N GLY A 182 -19.64 -42.14 8.43
CA GLY A 182 -18.80 -43.17 7.83
C GLY A 182 -17.57 -42.66 7.06
N THR A 183 -17.43 -41.35 6.85
CA THR A 183 -16.21 -40.75 6.27
C THR A 183 -15.23 -40.40 7.40
N SER A 184 -13.98 -40.84 7.31
CA SER A 184 -12.95 -40.49 8.29
C SER A 184 -12.42 -39.08 8.06
N PHE A 185 -11.72 -38.51 9.05
CA PHE A 185 -11.06 -37.21 8.88
C PHE A 185 -9.99 -37.30 7.78
N GLU A 186 -9.29 -38.42 7.74
CA GLU A 186 -8.22 -38.73 6.80
C GLU A 186 -8.70 -38.71 5.35
N ASP A 187 -9.88 -39.25 5.07
CA ASP A 187 -10.46 -39.24 3.71
C ASP A 187 -10.78 -37.81 3.24
N VAL A 188 -11.32 -36.98 4.14
CA VAL A 188 -11.62 -35.56 3.83
C VAL A 188 -10.33 -34.76 3.68
N TRP A 189 -9.34 -35.05 4.52
CA TRP A 189 -8.02 -34.41 4.48
C TRP A 189 -7.32 -34.69 3.15
N GLU A 190 -7.26 -35.96 2.72
CA GLU A 190 -6.65 -36.37 1.45
C GLU A 190 -7.34 -35.68 0.27
N LEU A 191 -8.68 -35.74 0.21
CA LEU A 191 -9.45 -35.08 -0.85
C LEU A 191 -9.21 -33.57 -0.92
N ALA A 192 -9.14 -32.90 0.24
CA ALA A 192 -8.93 -31.46 0.32
C ALA A 192 -7.50 -31.08 -0.13
N VAL A 193 -6.48 -31.80 0.32
CA VAL A 193 -5.08 -31.56 -0.04
C VAL A 193 -4.84 -31.80 -1.53
N ASP A 194 -5.35 -32.90 -2.09
CA ASP A 194 -5.27 -33.20 -3.53
C ASP A 194 -5.96 -32.14 -4.40
N SER A 195 -6.90 -31.42 -3.82
CA SER A 195 -7.65 -30.35 -4.47
C SER A 195 -6.99 -28.98 -4.31
N GLY A 196 -5.85 -28.89 -3.63
CA GLY A 196 -5.08 -27.66 -3.44
C GLY A 196 -5.46 -26.85 -2.21
N ALA A 197 -5.97 -27.50 -1.14
CA ALA A 197 -6.11 -26.85 0.16
C ALA A 197 -4.73 -26.53 0.76
N GLU A 198 -4.62 -25.38 1.43
CA GLU A 198 -3.39 -24.96 2.13
C GLU A 198 -3.31 -25.60 3.52
N GLU A 199 -4.45 -25.74 4.20
CA GLU A 199 -4.51 -26.28 5.55
C GLU A 199 -5.86 -26.96 5.81
N VAL A 200 -5.86 -28.01 6.63
CA VAL A 200 -7.05 -28.74 7.06
C VAL A 200 -6.93 -29.05 8.55
N GLU A 201 -7.89 -28.59 9.34
CA GLU A 201 -7.92 -28.74 10.79
C GLU A 201 -9.22 -29.37 11.26
N GLN A 202 -9.14 -30.22 12.29
CA GLN A 202 -10.31 -30.77 12.95
C GLN A 202 -10.70 -29.90 14.15
N ILE A 203 -11.94 -29.43 14.17
CA ILE A 203 -12.53 -28.69 15.28
C ILE A 203 -13.24 -29.67 16.21
N PRO A 204 -12.84 -29.76 17.49
CA PRO A 204 -13.48 -30.63 18.46
C PRO A 204 -14.97 -30.33 18.65
N ALA A 205 -15.75 -31.37 18.98
CA ALA A 205 -17.19 -31.27 19.17
C ALA A 205 -17.59 -30.25 20.27
N GLU A 206 -16.74 -30.07 21.29
CA GLU A 206 -16.95 -29.16 22.43
C GLU A 206 -16.99 -27.68 22.00
N THR A 207 -16.31 -27.35 20.91
CA THR A 207 -16.20 -25.98 20.35
C THR A 207 -17.11 -25.74 19.16
N SER A 208 -17.84 -26.76 18.70
CA SER A 208 -18.73 -26.68 17.54
C SER A 208 -20.13 -26.22 17.93
N GLU A 209 -20.78 -25.39 17.10
CA GLU A 209 -22.19 -25.03 17.29
C GLU A 209 -23.12 -26.25 17.11
N SER A 210 -22.64 -27.27 16.38
CA SER A 210 -23.38 -28.50 16.06
C SER A 210 -23.26 -29.61 17.12
N GLY A 211 -22.32 -29.50 18.07
CA GLY A 211 -22.01 -30.54 19.06
C GLY A 211 -21.37 -31.80 18.46
N SER A 212 -20.78 -31.68 17.26
CA SER A 212 -20.15 -32.77 16.50
C SER A 212 -18.79 -32.32 15.93
N PRO A 213 -17.82 -33.22 15.68
CA PRO A 213 -16.54 -32.81 15.13
C PRO A 213 -16.73 -32.18 13.75
N GLU A 214 -16.24 -30.96 13.60
CA GLU A 214 -16.26 -30.20 12.34
C GLU A 214 -14.84 -30.19 11.74
N ILE A 215 -14.74 -29.99 10.43
CA ILE A 215 -13.47 -29.82 9.73
C ILE A 215 -13.45 -28.42 9.13
N MET A 216 -12.35 -27.71 9.37
CA MET A 216 -12.04 -26.42 8.74
C MET A 216 -10.99 -26.64 7.65
N ILE A 217 -11.31 -26.22 6.44
CA ILE A 217 -10.41 -26.28 5.29
C ILE A 217 -10.07 -24.85 4.88
N THR A 218 -8.79 -24.50 4.93
CA THR A 218 -8.24 -23.24 4.42
C THR A 218 -7.68 -23.46 3.03
N THR A 219 -8.03 -22.57 2.12
CA THR A 219 -7.76 -22.71 0.68
C THR A 219 -7.28 -21.38 0.10
N PRO A 220 -6.54 -21.40 -1.02
CA PRO A 220 -6.33 -20.20 -1.81
C PRO A 220 -7.68 -19.63 -2.29
N PRO A 221 -7.85 -18.30 -2.37
CA PRO A 221 -9.15 -17.68 -2.68
C PRO A 221 -9.70 -18.06 -4.08
N ASN A 222 -8.82 -18.44 -5.01
CA ASN A 222 -9.19 -18.91 -6.34
C ASN A 222 -9.60 -20.40 -6.41
N GLN A 223 -9.34 -21.19 -5.36
CA GLN A 223 -9.68 -22.62 -5.29
C GLN A 223 -10.94 -22.90 -4.47
N LEU A 224 -11.47 -21.91 -3.74
CA LEU A 224 -12.64 -22.05 -2.86
C LEU A 224 -13.83 -22.76 -3.54
N SER A 225 -14.21 -22.34 -4.75
CA SER A 225 -15.35 -22.93 -5.47
C SER A 225 -15.09 -24.36 -5.95
N ASN A 226 -13.85 -24.66 -6.35
CA ASN A 226 -13.44 -26.00 -6.79
C ASN A 226 -13.48 -26.98 -5.62
N ILE A 227 -12.87 -26.63 -4.51
CA ILE A 227 -12.83 -27.48 -3.31
C ILE A 227 -14.24 -27.65 -2.75
N ALA A 228 -15.03 -26.58 -2.64
CA ALA A 228 -16.43 -26.66 -2.18
C ALA A 228 -17.29 -27.62 -3.02
N SER A 229 -17.03 -27.74 -4.32
CA SER A 229 -17.74 -28.69 -5.19
C SER A 229 -17.33 -30.15 -4.99
N LYS A 230 -16.10 -30.40 -4.52
CA LYS A 230 -15.62 -31.76 -4.25
C LYS A 230 -16.03 -32.25 -2.87
N VAL A 231 -16.09 -31.35 -1.89
CA VAL A 231 -16.53 -31.66 -0.52
C VAL A 231 -18.05 -31.49 -0.34
N SER A 232 -18.81 -31.27 -1.42
CA SER A 232 -20.26 -31.03 -1.36
C SER A 232 -21.06 -32.24 -0.89
N GLU A 233 -20.48 -33.44 -0.94
CA GLU A 233 -21.08 -34.65 -0.36
C GLU A 233 -21.19 -34.57 1.17
N HIS A 234 -20.38 -33.72 1.81
CA HIS A 234 -20.42 -33.47 3.24
C HIS A 234 -21.41 -32.36 3.63
N THR A 235 -21.75 -32.28 4.92
CA THR A 235 -22.63 -31.21 5.38
C THR A 235 -21.85 -29.92 5.54
N LEU A 236 -21.93 -29.05 4.53
CA LEU A 236 -21.32 -27.72 4.56
C LEU A 236 -22.10 -26.77 5.48
N HIS A 237 -21.37 -26.07 6.35
CA HIS A 237 -21.90 -25.06 7.29
C HIS A 237 -21.57 -23.63 6.86
N SER A 238 -20.35 -23.42 6.36
CA SER A 238 -19.91 -22.14 5.78
C SER A 238 -18.94 -22.38 4.61
N VAL A 239 -19.02 -21.50 3.61
CA VAL A 239 -18.12 -21.45 2.45
C VAL A 239 -17.91 -19.97 2.14
N GLU A 240 -16.82 -19.40 2.63
CA GLU A 240 -16.64 -17.95 2.70
C GLU A 240 -15.20 -17.55 2.35
N LEU A 241 -15.03 -16.30 1.92
CA LEU A 241 -13.70 -15.69 1.84
C LEU A 241 -13.40 -15.06 3.20
N ALA A 242 -12.23 -15.38 3.74
CA ALA A 242 -11.77 -14.91 5.04
C ALA A 242 -10.34 -14.34 4.91
N TYR A 243 -9.83 -13.83 6.03
CA TYR A 243 -8.42 -13.53 6.18
C TYR A 243 -7.83 -14.50 7.20
N ALA A 244 -6.61 -14.94 6.98
CA ALA A 244 -5.82 -15.72 7.91
C ALA A 244 -4.54 -14.95 8.26
N PRO A 245 -4.05 -15.01 9.51
CA PRO A 245 -2.78 -14.39 9.88
C PRO A 245 -1.61 -15.06 9.14
N MET A 246 -0.60 -14.27 8.73
CA MET A 246 0.60 -14.78 8.06
C MET A 246 1.56 -15.51 9.01
N GLU A 247 1.55 -15.11 10.28
CA GLU A 247 2.36 -15.70 11.35
C GLU A 247 1.42 -16.10 12.47
N GLU A 248 1.46 -17.37 12.85
CA GLU A 248 0.65 -17.91 13.93
C GLU A 248 1.31 -17.56 15.26
N VAL A 249 0.84 -16.47 15.87
CA VAL A 249 1.29 -16.02 17.19
C VAL A 249 0.12 -16.16 18.14
N GLU A 250 0.26 -17.02 19.15
CA GLU A 250 -0.64 -17.09 20.31
C GLU A 250 -0.47 -15.79 21.13
N PRO A 251 -1.43 -14.86 21.13
CA PRO A 251 -1.29 -13.62 21.85
C PRO A 251 -1.53 -13.91 23.33
N THR A 252 -0.58 -13.56 24.17
CA THR A 252 -0.78 -13.58 25.63
C THR A 252 -1.69 -12.42 26.01
N LEU A 253 -3.01 -12.62 25.88
CA LEU A 253 -4.03 -11.64 26.26
C LEU A 253 -4.30 -11.71 27.77
N SER A 254 -4.47 -10.55 28.38
CA SER A 254 -5.01 -10.52 29.74
C SER A 254 -6.51 -10.91 29.71
N PRO A 255 -7.07 -11.53 30.77
CA PRO A 255 -8.49 -11.86 30.81
C PRO A 255 -9.42 -10.66 30.58
N SER A 256 -8.97 -9.46 30.98
CA SER A 256 -9.71 -8.21 30.76
C SER A 256 -9.67 -7.75 29.30
N ASP A 257 -8.52 -7.91 28.62
CA ASP A 257 -8.42 -7.59 27.18
C ASP A 257 -9.21 -8.59 26.34
N GLN A 258 -9.27 -9.84 26.78
CA GLN A 258 -10.10 -10.89 26.17
C GLN A 258 -11.58 -10.53 26.21
N GLU A 259 -12.13 -10.16 27.36
CA GLU A 259 -13.54 -9.78 27.49
C GLU A 259 -13.86 -8.52 26.67
N ALA A 260 -12.99 -7.51 26.70
CA ALA A 260 -13.16 -6.28 25.92
C ALA A 260 -13.08 -6.52 24.40
N LEU A 261 -12.25 -7.47 23.98
CA LEU A 261 -12.16 -7.86 22.58
C LEU A 261 -13.42 -8.61 22.14
N GLU A 262 -13.91 -9.56 22.94
CA GLU A 262 -15.15 -10.28 22.67
C GLU A 262 -16.36 -9.32 22.56
N GLU A 263 -16.45 -8.32 23.45
CA GLU A 263 -17.49 -7.26 23.38
C GLU A 263 -17.38 -6.42 22.09
N LEU A 264 -16.16 -6.04 21.70
CA LEU A 264 -15.91 -5.32 20.43
C LEU A 264 -16.37 -6.14 19.22
N ILE A 265 -16.07 -7.45 19.20
CA ILE A 265 -16.47 -8.34 18.12
C ILE A 265 -17.99 -8.44 18.03
N GLU A 266 -18.68 -8.65 19.16
CA GLU A 266 -20.13 -8.73 19.20
C GLU A 266 -20.77 -7.43 18.69
N GLU A 267 -20.27 -6.25 19.10
CA GLU A 267 -20.81 -4.96 18.64
C GLU A 267 -20.56 -4.71 17.14
N LEU A 268 -19.40 -5.14 16.62
CA LEU A 268 -19.11 -5.10 15.19
C LEU A 268 -20.03 -6.04 14.40
N GLU A 269 -20.26 -7.26 14.89
CA GLU A 269 -21.10 -8.27 14.24
C GLU A 269 -22.59 -7.92 14.24
N ASP A 270 -23.06 -7.20 15.26
CA ASP A 270 -24.43 -6.67 15.35
C ASP A 270 -24.67 -5.49 14.39
N SER A 271 -23.61 -4.93 13.80
CA SER A 271 -23.75 -3.87 12.81
C SER A 271 -24.23 -4.42 11.46
N PRO A 272 -25.32 -3.88 10.87
CA PRO A 272 -25.90 -4.41 9.64
C PRO A 272 -25.06 -4.13 8.38
N ASP A 273 -24.03 -3.29 8.48
CA ASP A 273 -23.13 -2.98 7.36
C ASP A 273 -21.88 -3.90 7.38
N VAL A 274 -21.62 -4.63 8.47
CA VAL A 274 -20.42 -5.48 8.64
C VAL A 274 -20.76 -6.90 8.19
N THR A 275 -19.98 -7.42 7.25
CA THR A 275 -20.32 -8.66 6.54
C THR A 275 -19.45 -9.84 6.92
N VAL A 276 -18.20 -9.59 7.29
CA VAL A 276 -17.27 -10.61 7.78
C VAL A 276 -16.93 -10.25 9.22
N GLY A 277 -17.03 -11.23 10.12
CA GLY A 277 -16.59 -11.06 11.51
C GLY A 277 -15.12 -10.61 11.53
N PRO A 278 -14.71 -9.79 12.50
CA PRO A 278 -13.33 -9.33 12.58
C PRO A 278 -12.38 -10.53 12.64
N VAL A 279 -11.48 -10.62 11.67
CA VAL A 279 -10.41 -11.63 11.70
C VAL A 279 -9.36 -11.16 12.70
N GLU A 280 -9.27 -11.87 13.82
CA GLU A 280 -8.31 -11.60 14.88
C GLU A 280 -6.92 -12.11 14.50
N ALA A 281 -5.90 -11.26 14.61
CA ALA A 281 -4.53 -11.73 14.71
C ALA A 281 -4.35 -12.44 16.07
N GLY A 282 -4.49 -13.77 16.06
CA GLY A 282 -4.10 -14.61 17.19
C GLY A 282 -5.22 -15.34 17.94
N ARG A 283 -6.39 -15.57 17.33
CA ARG A 283 -7.35 -16.55 17.87
C ARG A 283 -7.94 -17.39 16.74
N ARG A 284 -7.34 -18.56 16.51
CA ARG A 284 -8.19 -19.75 16.41
C ARG A 284 -8.82 -19.88 17.79
N LEU A 285 -10.14 -19.78 17.91
CA LEU A 285 -10.81 -19.91 19.21
C LEU A 285 -10.52 -21.31 19.80
N PRO A 286 -10.00 -21.40 21.02
CA PRO A 286 -10.58 -22.30 21.99
C PRO A 286 -11.47 -21.46 22.91
N VAL A 287 -12.77 -21.73 22.85
CA VAL A 287 -13.73 -21.26 23.85
C VAL A 287 -13.38 -21.95 25.17
N THR A 288 -12.52 -21.33 25.99
CA THR A 288 -12.31 -21.80 27.35
C THR A 288 -13.19 -21.02 28.31
N SER A 289 -14.39 -21.55 28.58
CA SER A 289 -15.08 -21.30 29.84
C SER A 289 -15.24 -22.62 30.59
N THR A 290 -14.29 -22.89 31.49
CA THR A 290 -14.43 -23.61 32.78
C THR A 290 -15.38 -24.81 32.85
N GLN A 291 -14.83 -26.05 32.97
CA GLN A 291 -14.91 -26.86 34.21
C GLN A 291 -14.19 -28.24 34.15
N VAL A 292 -13.36 -28.49 35.19
CA VAL A 292 -13.08 -29.79 35.87
C VAL A 292 -12.14 -30.81 35.20
N CYS A 293 -10.91 -30.93 35.74
CA CYS A 293 -10.52 -32.14 36.48
C CYS A 293 -9.33 -31.88 37.44
N LEU A 294 -9.58 -32.14 38.72
CA LEU A 294 -8.57 -32.42 39.74
C LEU A 294 -7.93 -33.78 39.41
N GLU A 295 -6.60 -33.89 39.38
CA GLU A 295 -5.83 -34.71 40.35
C GLU A 295 -4.35 -34.94 39.94
N GLN A 296 -3.49 -34.62 40.91
CA GLN A 296 -2.23 -35.27 41.29
C GLN A 296 -1.05 -35.31 40.29
N ASN A 297 -0.02 -34.49 40.57
CA ASN A 297 1.10 -35.05 41.34
C ASN A 297 1.96 -34.03 42.08
N ARG A 298 2.45 -34.50 43.23
CA ARG A 298 3.16 -33.82 44.31
C ARG A 298 4.59 -33.39 43.97
N ASN A 299 5.08 -32.45 44.79
CA ASN A 299 6.49 -32.26 45.20
C ASN A 299 7.43 -31.66 44.13
N THR A 300 8.16 -30.57 44.34
CA THR A 300 8.86 -30.10 45.54
C THR A 300 9.49 -28.71 45.29
N ARG A 301 9.77 -28.02 46.40
CA ARG A 301 10.92 -27.13 46.65
C ARG A 301 10.88 -25.63 46.28
N LYS A 302 10.76 -24.88 47.39
CA LYS A 302 11.67 -23.83 47.89
C LYS A 302 11.64 -22.44 47.25
N ARG A 303 10.94 -21.56 47.99
CA ARG A 303 11.24 -20.15 48.22
C ARG A 303 12.74 -19.83 48.30
N SER A 304 13.13 -18.70 47.71
CA SER A 304 14.23 -17.87 48.22
C SER A 304 13.78 -16.41 48.29
N ASN A 305 13.70 -15.91 49.53
CA ASN A 305 13.76 -14.49 49.87
C ASN A 305 15.11 -13.91 49.42
N VAL A 306 15.18 -12.60 49.15
CA VAL A 306 15.91 -11.62 49.98
C VAL A 306 15.77 -10.22 49.36
N ARG A 307 15.49 -9.25 50.23
CA ARG A 307 15.32 -7.82 49.98
C ARG A 307 16.52 -7.09 50.61
N THR A 308 17.05 -6.09 49.90
CA THR A 308 17.71 -4.84 50.35
C THR A 308 18.96 -4.87 51.24
N THR A 309 19.97 -4.06 50.88
CA THR A 309 20.30 -2.76 51.53
C THR A 309 21.27 -1.89 50.71
N LYS A 310 21.14 -0.56 50.90
CA LYS A 310 21.99 0.56 50.44
C LYS A 310 23.29 0.65 51.27
N SER A 311 24.40 1.07 50.66
CA SER A 311 25.31 2.13 51.16
C SER A 311 26.61 2.20 50.34
N ASP A 312 26.86 3.31 49.65
CA ASP A 312 28.03 4.19 49.88
C ASP A 312 28.26 5.17 48.72
N ILE A 313 28.32 6.45 49.07
CA ILE A 313 28.56 7.63 48.23
C ILE A 313 29.77 8.36 48.83
N LEU A 314 30.58 8.99 47.96
CA LEU A 314 31.35 10.24 48.13
C LEU A 314 32.89 10.12 48.07
N ALA A 315 33.47 10.76 47.04
CA ALA A 315 34.49 11.78 47.22
C ALA A 315 34.52 12.75 46.01
N LYS A 316 34.88 14.00 46.29
CA LYS A 316 34.70 15.25 45.54
C LYS A 316 35.90 15.65 44.67
N THR A 317 35.67 16.69 43.84
CA THR A 317 36.59 17.80 43.43
C THR A 317 37.77 17.48 42.49
N SER A 318 38.26 18.31 41.57
CA SER A 318 37.83 19.55 40.87
C SER A 318 38.98 19.96 39.92
N LEU A 319 38.65 20.80 38.92
CA LEU A 319 39.51 21.85 38.33
C LEU A 319 40.54 21.51 37.24
N ALA A 320 40.77 22.55 36.43
CA ALA A 320 41.23 22.57 35.06
C ALA A 320 42.69 23.04 34.89
N ASN A 321 43.22 22.86 33.66
CA ASN A 321 44.30 23.59 32.98
C ASN A 321 45.64 23.84 33.70
N SER A 322 46.75 23.33 33.15
CA SER A 322 47.78 24.15 32.45
C SER A 322 49.12 23.42 32.25
N LEU A 323 49.81 23.88 31.20
CA LEU A 323 51.20 23.65 30.76
C LEU A 323 52.27 23.47 31.84
N THR A 324 53.34 22.74 31.53
CA THR A 324 54.75 23.11 31.83
C THR A 324 55.75 22.22 31.06
N ALA A 325 57.00 22.66 31.02
CA ALA A 325 57.99 22.47 29.97
C ALA A 325 59.06 21.38 30.24
N ARG A 326 59.72 21.01 29.13
CA ARG A 326 61.06 20.39 28.87
C ARG A 326 62.19 20.76 29.88
N PRO A 327 63.37 20.08 29.97
CA PRO A 327 64.30 19.85 28.81
C PRO A 327 65.39 18.74 28.84
N GLY A 328 66.00 18.51 27.66
CA GLY A 328 67.47 18.42 27.52
C GLY A 328 68.07 17.23 26.76
N PHE A 329 68.56 17.42 25.53
CA PHE A 329 69.99 17.26 25.17
C PHE A 329 70.30 17.78 23.75
N ARG A 330 71.54 18.27 23.58
CA ARG A 330 72.05 19.15 22.51
C ARG A 330 72.72 18.38 21.37
N LEU A 331 72.68 18.91 20.14
CA LEU A 331 73.88 19.16 19.33
C LEU A 331 73.60 20.23 18.24
N ALA A 332 74.58 21.08 17.99
CA ALA A 332 74.52 22.26 17.12
C ALA A 332 75.38 22.06 15.86
N ALA A 333 75.01 22.70 14.74
CA ALA A 333 75.85 23.65 14.00
C ALA A 333 75.25 24.02 12.62
N ASN A 334 75.24 25.32 12.33
CA ASN A 334 74.96 25.97 11.05
C ASN A 334 75.92 25.53 9.93
N ILE A 335 75.48 25.63 8.66
CA ILE A 335 76.20 26.27 7.55
C ILE A 335 75.23 26.47 6.37
N LYS A 336 75.25 27.71 5.85
CA LYS A 336 74.67 28.19 4.58
C LYS A 336 75.26 27.44 3.37
N ASP A 337 74.61 27.58 2.23
CA ASP A 337 75.09 27.27 0.88
C ASP A 337 74.92 25.83 0.40
N ARG A 338 73.82 25.59 -0.33
CA ARG A 338 73.78 25.05 -1.71
C ARG A 338 72.38 24.55 -1.98
N LEU A 339 71.59 25.36 -2.68
CA LEU A 339 70.66 24.92 -3.74
C LEU A 339 70.19 26.17 -4.50
N THR A 340 71.18 26.89 -5.04
CA THR A 340 71.01 27.72 -6.23
C THR A 340 71.19 26.83 -7.47
N ALA A 341 70.40 27.14 -8.50
CA ALA A 341 70.45 26.64 -9.88
C ALA A 341 69.94 25.22 -10.16
N LYS A 342 68.65 25.12 -10.52
CA LYS A 342 68.24 24.75 -11.89
C LYS A 342 66.75 25.07 -12.14
N ASN A 343 66.56 26.14 -12.92
CA ASN A 343 65.50 26.39 -13.92
C ASN A 343 64.05 26.43 -13.39
N ALA A 344 63.35 27.57 -13.26
CA ALA A 344 63.36 28.80 -14.07
C ALA A 344 63.25 28.53 -15.58
N GLN A 345 62.36 27.63 -16.00
CA GLN A 345 61.90 27.50 -17.39
C GLN A 345 60.63 26.61 -17.48
N GLN A 346 59.51 27.10 -16.97
CA GLN A 346 58.17 26.69 -17.47
C GLN A 346 57.00 27.60 -17.00
N PHE A 347 57.32 28.75 -16.41
CA PHE A 347 56.32 29.70 -15.90
C PHE A 347 56.19 30.97 -16.76
N LEU A 348 56.69 30.94 -18.00
CA LEU A 348 56.74 32.10 -18.91
C LEU A 348 56.47 31.73 -20.38
N SER A 349 55.45 30.90 -20.65
CA SER A 349 54.97 30.63 -22.01
C SER A 349 53.46 30.83 -22.21
N THR A 350 52.76 31.47 -21.27
CA THR A 350 51.28 31.57 -21.33
C THR A 350 50.72 32.98 -21.17
N MET A 351 51.56 34.03 -21.20
CA MET A 351 51.09 35.42 -21.20
C MET A 351 52.01 36.32 -22.04
N MET A 352 51.89 36.24 -23.36
CA MET A 352 52.08 37.36 -24.31
C MET A 352 51.90 36.87 -25.75
N ARG A 353 50.65 36.63 -26.14
CA ARG A 353 50.16 36.84 -27.51
C ARG A 353 48.74 37.39 -27.40
N LEU A 354 48.67 38.62 -26.91
CA LEU A 354 47.52 39.48 -27.12
C LEU A 354 47.95 40.55 -28.13
N THR A 355 47.01 40.88 -29.01
CA THR A 355 46.92 42.03 -29.93
C THR A 355 47.56 41.94 -31.32
N SER A 356 46.74 41.54 -32.30
CA SER A 356 46.72 42.13 -33.65
C SER A 356 45.41 41.80 -34.37
N LEU A 357 44.47 42.76 -34.31
CA LEU A 357 43.50 43.19 -35.33
C LEU A 357 42.38 42.20 -35.75
N LEU A 358 41.14 42.41 -35.30
CA LEU A 358 40.09 43.23 -35.94
C LEU A 358 39.81 42.88 -37.42
N SER A 359 38.54 42.53 -37.68
CA SER A 359 37.82 42.36 -38.96
C SER A 359 37.95 41.01 -39.71
N PHE A 360 36.95 40.14 -39.51
CA PHE A 360 36.12 39.42 -40.52
C PHE A 360 35.17 38.49 -39.72
N SER A 361 34.02 39.00 -39.30
CA SER A 361 32.70 38.82 -39.91
C SER A 361 31.90 37.64 -39.33
N PHE A 362 30.90 37.98 -38.51
CA PHE A 362 29.56 37.40 -38.45
C PHE A 362 29.38 35.93 -38.86
N SER A 363 29.36 35.02 -37.88
CA SER A 363 28.29 34.02 -37.69
C SER A 363 28.76 32.90 -36.76
N THR A 364 28.55 33.05 -35.46
CA THR A 364 28.09 31.99 -34.53
C THR A 364 27.74 32.65 -33.20
N LEU A 365 26.81 33.60 -33.24
CA LEU A 365 26.00 33.94 -32.07
C LEU A 365 24.65 33.25 -32.27
N SER A 366 24.57 31.99 -31.85
CA SER A 366 23.30 31.33 -31.59
C SER A 366 23.46 30.19 -30.61
N LEU A 367 22.74 30.34 -29.49
CA LEU A 367 22.30 29.31 -28.56
C LEU A 367 23.29 28.78 -27.50
N ILE A 368 23.80 29.66 -26.64
CA ILE A 368 23.71 29.36 -25.20
C ILE A 368 22.34 29.91 -24.77
N LEU A 369 21.31 29.08 -24.90
CA LEU A 369 20.02 29.36 -24.26
C LEU A 369 20.21 29.08 -22.77
N SER A 370 20.20 30.16 -22.01
CA SER A 370 19.98 30.23 -20.57
C SER A 370 19.17 29.04 -20.04
N VAL A 371 19.80 28.19 -19.22
CA VAL A 371 19.08 27.35 -18.25
C VAL A 371 18.60 28.29 -17.14
N SER A 372 17.60 29.08 -17.47
CA SER A 372 16.70 29.62 -16.47
C SER A 372 15.86 28.42 -16.04
N GLY A 373 15.87 28.07 -14.75
CA GLY A 373 14.72 27.37 -14.18
C GLY A 373 13.47 28.06 -14.70
N ALA A 374 12.48 27.31 -15.20
CA ALA A 374 11.26 27.92 -15.72
C ALA A 374 10.45 28.46 -14.52
N SER A 375 10.94 29.54 -13.91
CA SER A 375 10.27 30.32 -12.88
C SER A 375 9.10 31.09 -13.49
N SER A 376 9.13 31.28 -14.81
CA SER A 376 8.11 31.95 -15.61
C SER A 376 7.87 31.22 -16.94
N PRO A 377 6.70 31.43 -17.57
CA PRO A 377 6.38 30.83 -18.86
C PRO A 377 7.36 31.26 -19.97
N PRO A 378 7.88 30.32 -20.80
CA PRO A 378 8.55 30.68 -22.04
C PRO A 378 7.65 31.49 -22.97
N SER A 379 8.25 32.31 -23.84
CA SER A 379 7.50 33.08 -24.83
C SER A 379 6.63 32.18 -25.70
N GLY A 380 5.35 32.54 -25.87
CA GLY A 380 4.38 31.76 -26.65
C GLY A 380 3.91 30.46 -26.00
N ALA A 381 4.22 30.23 -24.71
CA ALA A 381 3.70 29.07 -23.99
C ALA A 381 2.21 29.24 -23.65
N ILE A 382 1.45 28.15 -23.81
CA ILE A 382 0.09 28.05 -23.27
C ILE A 382 0.21 27.80 -21.77
N THR A 383 -0.39 28.68 -20.96
CA THR A 383 -0.26 28.65 -19.51
C THR A 383 -1.39 27.87 -18.84
N VAL A 384 -1.03 27.07 -17.82
CA VAL A 384 -1.89 26.14 -17.12
C VAL A 384 -1.84 26.39 -15.61
N GLY A 385 -2.97 26.30 -14.94
CA GLY A 385 -3.09 26.38 -13.50
C GLY A 385 -3.49 27.77 -13.00
N ASN A 386 -3.17 28.06 -11.74
CA ASN A 386 -3.57 29.31 -11.11
C ASN A 386 -2.84 30.49 -11.77
N GLY A 387 -3.59 31.44 -12.33
CA GLY A 387 -3.02 32.52 -13.15
C GLY A 387 -2.66 32.12 -14.60
N GLY A 388 -2.99 30.90 -15.02
CA GLY A 388 -2.86 30.44 -16.40
C GLY A 388 -4.12 30.68 -17.25
N LYS A 389 -3.98 30.56 -18.57
CA LYS A 389 -5.10 30.62 -19.54
C LYS A 389 -6.08 29.47 -19.34
N TYR A 390 -5.59 28.29 -18.95
CA TYR A 390 -6.40 27.09 -18.72
C TYR A 390 -6.23 26.58 -17.28
N ALA A 391 -7.30 26.05 -16.69
CA ALA A 391 -7.25 25.51 -15.33
C ALA A 391 -6.52 24.17 -15.22
N THR A 392 -6.59 23.33 -16.25
CA THR A 392 -6.01 21.97 -16.27
C THR A 392 -5.17 21.73 -17.52
N LEU A 393 -4.23 20.79 -17.44
CA LEU A 393 -3.35 20.45 -18.55
C LEU A 393 -4.14 19.75 -19.67
N SER A 394 -5.10 18.90 -19.33
CA SER A 394 -6.01 18.26 -20.29
C SER A 394 -6.83 19.27 -21.09
N ALA A 395 -7.29 20.36 -20.48
CA ALA A 395 -7.97 21.44 -21.18
C ALA A 395 -6.99 22.23 -22.05
N ALA A 396 -5.80 22.53 -21.53
CA ALA A 396 -4.76 23.25 -22.26
C ALA A 396 -4.30 22.51 -23.52
N LEU A 397 -4.16 21.18 -23.48
CA LEU A 397 -3.72 20.36 -24.61
C LEU A 397 -4.70 20.38 -25.80
N LYS A 398 -5.95 20.83 -25.61
CA LYS A 398 -6.91 21.09 -26.69
C LYS A 398 -6.59 22.37 -27.46
N ASP A 399 -5.90 23.33 -26.82
CA ASP A 399 -5.37 24.51 -27.48
C ASP A 399 -4.10 24.13 -28.24
N THR A 400 -4.17 24.30 -29.57
CA THR A 400 -3.11 23.91 -30.49
C THR A 400 -2.31 25.09 -31.03
N SER A 401 -2.58 26.30 -30.55
CA SER A 401 -1.87 27.53 -30.94
C SER A 401 -0.37 27.52 -30.61
N SER A 402 0.05 26.62 -29.72
CA SER A 402 1.45 26.35 -29.40
C SER A 402 1.67 24.85 -29.20
N ASN A 403 2.95 24.45 -29.23
CA ASN A 403 3.43 23.14 -28.76
C ASN A 403 4.12 23.25 -27.40
N VAL A 404 4.19 24.45 -26.83
CA VAL A 404 4.84 24.71 -25.54
C VAL A 404 3.78 25.02 -24.50
N TYR A 405 3.81 24.28 -23.41
CA TYR A 405 2.90 24.42 -22.29
C TYR A 405 3.70 24.73 -21.02
N PHE A 406 3.19 25.63 -20.20
CA PHE A 406 3.77 25.97 -18.91
C PHE A 406 2.75 25.77 -17.80
N VAL A 407 3.09 24.96 -16.81
CA VAL A 407 2.24 24.64 -15.66
C VAL A 407 2.75 25.43 -14.46
N TYR A 408 1.95 26.37 -13.97
CA TYR A 408 2.25 27.14 -12.76
C TYR A 408 2.33 26.24 -11.51
N ALA A 409 2.93 26.78 -10.46
CA ALA A 409 3.02 26.12 -9.17
C ALA A 409 1.62 25.77 -8.63
N GLY A 410 1.47 24.53 -8.18
CA GLY A 410 0.19 24.00 -7.71
C GLY A 410 0.09 22.49 -7.86
N THR A 411 -0.98 21.94 -7.30
CA THR A 411 -1.35 20.52 -7.49
C THR A 411 -2.68 20.45 -8.19
N TYR A 412 -2.71 19.78 -9.34
CA TYR A 412 -3.85 19.72 -10.24
C TYR A 412 -4.33 18.28 -10.35
N LYS A 413 -5.56 18.01 -9.89
CA LYS A 413 -6.21 16.72 -10.13
C LYS A 413 -6.67 16.68 -11.58
N ASP A 414 -5.98 15.91 -12.41
CA ASP A 414 -6.20 15.90 -13.86
C ASP A 414 -5.72 14.58 -14.48
N GLN A 415 -6.23 14.27 -15.67
CA GLN A 415 -5.73 13.20 -16.51
C GLN A 415 -5.44 13.73 -17.91
N ALA A 416 -4.16 13.83 -18.26
CA ALA A 416 -3.73 14.49 -19.49
C ALA A 416 -3.30 13.47 -20.55
N VAL A 417 -3.75 13.67 -21.80
CA VAL A 417 -3.37 12.84 -22.96
C VAL A 417 -2.68 13.71 -24.00
N ILE A 418 -1.42 13.40 -24.29
CA ILE A 418 -0.59 14.11 -25.26
C ILE A 418 -0.57 13.29 -26.55
N SER A 419 -1.41 13.69 -27.51
CA SER A 419 -1.56 13.02 -28.81
C SER A 419 -0.84 13.73 -29.96
N ARG A 420 -0.21 14.89 -29.70
CA ARG A 420 0.50 15.69 -30.69
C ARG A 420 2.02 15.53 -30.56
N ALA A 421 2.69 15.44 -31.70
CA ALA A 421 4.14 15.33 -31.74
C ALA A 421 4.83 16.63 -31.28
N ASN A 422 6.06 16.51 -30.77
CA ASN A 422 6.94 17.62 -30.40
C ASN A 422 6.39 18.58 -29.33
N VAL A 423 5.43 18.12 -28.52
CA VAL A 423 4.92 18.87 -27.36
C VAL A 423 6.00 19.00 -26.29
N LYS A 424 6.17 20.22 -25.76
CA LYS A 424 7.04 20.52 -24.61
C LYS A 424 6.20 21.02 -23.45
N ILE A 425 6.36 20.40 -22.28
CA ILE A 425 5.67 20.80 -21.05
C ILE A 425 6.72 21.18 -20.02
N TYR A 426 6.58 22.38 -19.47
CA TYR A 426 7.43 22.92 -18.41
C TYR A 426 6.61 23.07 -17.13
N GLY A 427 6.98 22.36 -16.07
CA GLY A 427 6.50 22.63 -14.72
C GLY A 427 7.29 23.76 -14.08
N GLN A 428 6.59 24.65 -13.36
CA GLN A 428 7.25 25.72 -12.63
C GLN A 428 8.21 25.14 -11.58
N THR A 429 9.42 25.69 -11.54
CA THR A 429 10.48 25.27 -10.62
C THR A 429 11.38 26.45 -10.26
N SER A 430 11.96 26.42 -9.07
CA SER A 430 13.03 27.36 -8.70
C SER A 430 14.41 26.94 -9.23
N ASN A 431 14.57 25.71 -9.70
CA ASN A 431 15.81 25.21 -10.30
C ASN A 431 15.52 24.08 -11.31
N ALA A 432 15.78 24.32 -12.60
CA ALA A 432 15.54 23.35 -13.66
C ALA A 432 16.39 22.07 -13.54
N MET A 433 17.55 22.15 -12.89
CA MET A 433 18.53 21.07 -12.87
C MET A 433 18.28 20.02 -11.77
N THR A 434 17.24 20.20 -10.96
CA THR A 434 16.87 19.25 -9.91
C THR A 434 15.36 19.07 -9.80
N TYR A 435 14.94 17.82 -9.66
CA TYR A 435 13.55 17.48 -9.38
C TYR A 435 13.08 18.00 -8.01
N SER A 436 13.99 18.25 -7.07
CA SER A 436 13.64 18.65 -5.70
C SER A 436 12.96 20.02 -5.63
N SER A 437 13.19 20.86 -6.63
CA SER A 437 12.70 22.23 -6.72
C SER A 437 11.38 22.38 -7.50
N ASN A 438 10.83 21.29 -8.03
CA ASN A 438 9.58 21.30 -8.79
C ASN A 438 8.40 21.76 -7.91
N GLN A 439 7.58 22.65 -8.45
CA GLN A 439 6.43 23.26 -7.75
C GLN A 439 5.08 22.91 -8.38
N ALA A 440 5.09 22.33 -9.59
CA ALA A 440 3.89 21.91 -10.31
C ALA A 440 3.71 20.39 -10.23
N THR A 441 2.50 19.95 -9.86
CA THR A 441 2.13 18.54 -9.74
C THR A 441 0.83 18.26 -10.49
N ILE A 442 0.85 17.28 -11.39
CA ILE A 442 -0.35 16.66 -11.97
C ILE A 442 -0.59 15.35 -11.24
N THR A 443 -1.78 15.16 -10.69
CA THR A 443 -2.11 13.99 -9.86
C THR A 443 -3.45 13.38 -10.26
N ASN A 444 -3.56 12.07 -10.11
CA ASN A 444 -4.83 11.36 -10.15
C ASN A 444 -4.76 10.13 -9.25
N ASN A 445 -5.84 9.35 -9.16
CA ASN A 445 -5.93 8.14 -8.34
C ASN A 445 -6.71 7.02 -9.03
N ILE A 446 -6.60 6.91 -10.36
CA ILE A 446 -7.34 5.92 -11.14
C ILE A 446 -6.47 4.66 -11.29
N PRO A 447 -6.94 3.48 -10.84
CA PRO A 447 -6.29 2.21 -11.11
C PRO A 447 -6.64 1.66 -12.49
N ALA A 448 -5.83 0.75 -13.02
CA ALA A 448 -6.06 0.04 -14.28
C ALA A 448 -7.39 -0.72 -14.29
N SER A 449 -7.77 -1.32 -13.15
CA SER A 449 -9.05 -2.01 -12.98
C SER A 449 -10.26 -1.11 -13.22
N SER A 450 -10.17 0.17 -12.87
CA SER A 450 -11.23 1.17 -13.13
C SER A 450 -11.08 1.84 -14.51
N ALA A 451 -9.85 2.02 -15.00
CA ALA A 451 -9.58 2.64 -16.28
C ALA A 451 -9.79 1.70 -17.49
N GLY A 452 -9.86 0.39 -17.24
CA GLY A 452 -9.98 -0.65 -18.27
C GLY A 452 -8.65 -1.11 -18.88
N SER A 453 -7.54 -0.41 -18.63
CA SER A 453 -6.19 -0.86 -19.03
C SER A 453 -5.08 -0.11 -18.27
N ASN A 454 -3.86 -0.63 -18.33
CA ASN A 454 -2.69 0.03 -17.76
C ASN A 454 -2.47 1.43 -18.37
N ASP A 455 -2.47 1.54 -19.70
CA ASP A 455 -2.32 2.85 -20.36
C ASP A 455 -3.42 3.83 -19.96
N ALA A 456 -4.68 3.38 -19.95
CA ALA A 456 -5.81 4.23 -19.59
C ALA A 456 -5.77 4.73 -18.14
N SER A 457 -5.04 4.06 -17.24
CA SER A 457 -4.86 4.52 -15.85
C SER A 457 -3.83 5.63 -15.69
N GLY A 458 -3.02 5.90 -16.72
CA GLY A 458 -1.96 6.90 -16.69
C GLY A 458 -2.48 8.30 -16.33
N THR A 459 -1.93 8.92 -15.28
CA THR A 459 -2.19 10.34 -14.94
C THR A 459 -1.78 11.24 -16.11
N VAL A 460 -0.61 10.98 -16.71
CA VAL A 460 -0.18 11.59 -17.96
C VAL A 460 0.12 10.49 -18.97
N ARG A 461 -0.51 10.57 -20.14
CA ARG A 461 -0.37 9.59 -21.24
C ARG A 461 0.25 10.26 -22.45
N VAL A 462 1.34 9.68 -22.95
CA VAL A 462 2.10 10.17 -24.11
C VAL A 462 1.88 9.22 -25.28
N LEU A 463 1.08 9.66 -26.25
CA LEU A 463 0.70 8.87 -27.43
C LEU A 463 1.39 9.36 -28.72
N ALA A 464 2.36 10.27 -28.60
CA ALA A 464 3.05 10.88 -29.74
C ALA A 464 4.56 11.02 -29.52
N THR A 465 5.30 11.13 -30.63
CA THR A 465 6.78 11.24 -30.64
C THR A 465 7.28 12.66 -30.42
N GLY A 466 8.52 12.81 -29.97
CA GLY A 466 9.22 14.08 -29.76
C GLY A 466 8.78 14.85 -28.52
N VAL A 467 7.95 14.24 -27.67
CA VAL A 467 7.40 14.88 -26.46
C VAL A 467 8.49 15.04 -25.40
N ARG A 468 8.53 16.20 -24.75
CA ARG A 468 9.48 16.53 -23.70
C ARG A 468 8.78 17.12 -22.48
N ILE A 469 9.06 16.58 -21.30
CA ILE A 469 8.51 17.07 -20.04
C ILE A 469 9.67 17.49 -19.14
N TYR A 470 9.59 18.71 -18.62
CA TYR A 470 10.60 19.33 -17.75
C TYR A 470 9.97 19.68 -16.40
N ASN A 471 10.65 19.32 -15.31
CA ASN A 471 10.39 19.82 -13.96
C ASN A 471 8.94 19.69 -13.47
N LEU A 472 8.24 18.67 -13.95
CA LEU A 472 6.86 18.38 -13.57
C LEU A 472 6.83 17.19 -12.61
N ASN A 473 6.00 17.27 -11.58
CA ASN A 473 5.67 16.11 -10.76
C ASN A 473 4.42 15.44 -11.34
N ILE A 474 4.47 14.14 -11.54
CA ILE A 474 3.39 13.32 -12.08
C ILE A 474 3.14 12.19 -11.09
N ALA A 475 1.93 12.14 -10.53
CA ALA A 475 1.60 11.19 -9.49
C ALA A 475 0.32 10.40 -9.79
N ASN A 476 0.34 9.12 -9.47
CA ASN A 476 -0.89 8.35 -9.26
C ASN A 476 -0.95 7.92 -7.79
N THR A 477 -1.92 8.47 -7.06
CA THR A 477 -2.03 8.32 -5.60
C THR A 477 -2.97 7.21 -5.18
N TYR A 478 -3.33 6.30 -6.08
CA TYR A 478 -4.19 5.15 -5.76
C TYR A 478 -3.59 4.28 -4.62
N GLY A 479 -2.27 4.14 -4.58
CA GLY A 479 -1.56 3.40 -3.52
C GLY A 479 -1.68 1.89 -3.69
N LYS A 480 -1.58 1.14 -2.58
CA LYS A 480 -1.65 -0.33 -2.55
C LYS A 480 -2.95 -0.82 -1.87
N PRO A 481 -4.12 -0.84 -2.51
CA PRO A 481 -5.21 -1.67 -2.05
C PRO A 481 -5.01 -3.10 -2.59
N VAL A 482 -5.29 -4.08 -1.73
CA VAL A 482 -5.28 -5.53 -2.00
C VAL A 482 -6.00 -5.90 -3.31
N ASP A 483 -5.37 -6.79 -4.10
CA ASP A 483 -5.74 -7.32 -5.43
C ASP A 483 -5.87 -6.30 -6.59
N GLN A 484 -4.93 -6.36 -7.57
CA GLN A 484 -4.83 -5.54 -8.80
C GLN A 484 -4.68 -4.02 -8.58
N SER A 485 -3.55 -3.63 -8.00
CA SER A 485 -3.22 -2.24 -7.65
C SER A 485 -2.52 -1.43 -8.77
N GLN A 486 -2.47 -1.92 -10.02
CA GLN A 486 -1.76 -1.22 -11.10
C GLN A 486 -2.33 0.19 -11.27
N ALA A 487 -1.49 1.21 -11.12
CA ALA A 487 -1.92 2.60 -11.18
C ALA A 487 -0.79 3.47 -11.75
N ILE A 488 -0.87 3.74 -13.05
CA ILE A 488 0.22 4.36 -13.79
C ILE A 488 0.23 5.87 -13.52
N ALA A 489 1.39 6.43 -13.19
CA ALA A 489 1.59 7.88 -13.14
C ALA A 489 1.91 8.42 -14.53
N LEU A 490 2.90 7.84 -15.21
CA LEU A 490 3.30 8.23 -16.56
C LEU A 490 3.26 7.02 -17.49
N SER A 491 2.45 7.11 -18.56
CA SER A 491 2.39 6.12 -19.64
C SER A 491 2.99 6.70 -20.91
N VAL A 492 3.97 6.01 -21.51
CA VAL A 492 4.65 6.42 -22.74
C VAL A 492 4.52 5.33 -23.80
N GLN A 493 3.71 5.64 -24.82
CA GLN A 493 3.23 4.69 -25.83
C GLN A 493 3.81 4.94 -27.23
N ALA A 494 4.71 5.91 -27.40
CA ALA A 494 5.20 6.28 -28.72
C ALA A 494 6.59 6.96 -28.74
N GLY A 495 7.38 6.57 -29.74
CA GLY A 495 8.44 7.40 -30.33
C GLY A 495 9.59 7.83 -29.42
N GLN A 496 10.17 8.99 -29.72
CA GLN A 496 11.21 9.63 -28.91
C GLN A 496 10.56 10.42 -27.77
N PHE A 497 10.88 10.09 -26.52
CA PHE A 497 10.33 10.78 -25.34
C PHE A 497 11.45 11.21 -24.38
N GLY A 498 11.40 12.45 -23.90
CA GLY A 498 12.36 13.00 -22.94
C GLY A 498 11.71 13.49 -21.65
N CYS A 499 12.25 13.05 -20.51
CA CYS A 499 11.81 13.42 -19.17
C CYS A 499 13.00 14.00 -18.38
N TYR A 500 12.88 15.25 -17.95
CA TYR A 500 14.02 16.05 -17.50
C TYR A 500 13.71 16.73 -16.16
N GLY A 501 14.39 16.31 -15.09
CA GLY A 501 14.15 16.91 -13.77
C GLY A 501 12.76 16.64 -13.19
N CYS A 502 12.07 15.57 -13.62
CA CYS A 502 10.69 15.31 -13.22
C CYS A 502 10.63 14.44 -11.95
N LYS A 503 9.49 14.47 -11.25
CA LYS A 503 9.15 13.43 -10.25
C LYS A 503 8.03 12.56 -10.80
N ILE A 504 8.19 11.25 -10.79
CA ILE A 504 7.18 10.28 -11.20
C ILE A 504 6.92 9.36 -10.02
N SER A 505 5.72 9.43 -9.43
CA SER A 505 5.43 8.79 -8.14
C SER A 505 4.17 7.92 -8.20
N GLY A 506 4.27 6.71 -7.67
CA GLY A 506 3.17 5.75 -7.57
C GLY A 506 3.49 4.64 -6.57
N TYR A 507 2.89 3.46 -6.75
CA TYR A 507 3.18 2.27 -5.94
C TYR A 507 3.44 1.04 -6.82
N GLN A 508 2.39 0.46 -7.41
CA GLN A 508 2.51 -0.59 -8.41
C GLN A 508 2.36 0.03 -9.80
N ASP A 509 3.25 -0.35 -10.73
CA ASP A 509 3.22 0.07 -12.14
C ASP A 509 3.33 1.61 -12.33
N THR A 510 4.19 2.30 -11.57
CA THR A 510 4.33 3.77 -11.61
C THR A 510 4.64 4.33 -13.02
N LEU A 511 5.61 3.75 -13.72
CA LEU A 511 6.09 4.19 -15.02
C LEU A 511 5.92 3.09 -16.06
N LEU A 512 4.99 3.29 -16.99
CA LEU A 512 4.80 2.45 -18.16
C LEU A 512 5.60 3.02 -19.35
N ALA A 513 6.82 2.53 -19.51
CA ALA A 513 7.67 2.78 -20.66
C ALA A 513 7.39 1.75 -21.77
N ASP A 514 6.25 1.87 -22.47
CA ASP A 514 5.79 0.75 -23.31
C ASP A 514 6.43 0.70 -24.69
N LYS A 515 6.60 1.83 -25.39
CA LYS A 515 7.10 1.84 -26.77
C LYS A 515 8.01 3.03 -27.09
N GLY A 516 9.01 2.78 -27.94
CA GLY A 516 9.92 3.81 -28.48
C GLY A 516 11.20 4.01 -27.66
N THR A 517 11.98 5.03 -28.01
CA THR A 517 13.25 5.37 -27.33
C THR A 517 13.01 6.48 -26.31
N GLN A 518 13.33 6.23 -25.04
CA GLN A 518 12.94 7.11 -23.94
C GLN A 518 14.13 7.49 -23.07
N PHE A 519 14.20 8.74 -22.66
CA PHE A 519 15.28 9.28 -21.83
C PHE A 519 14.72 9.90 -20.55
N TYR A 520 15.30 9.53 -19.41
CA TYR A 520 14.95 10.06 -18.09
C TYR A 520 16.21 10.59 -17.40
N GLY A 521 16.38 11.90 -17.38
CA GLY A 521 17.56 12.57 -16.84
C GLY A 521 17.26 13.35 -15.57
N LYS A 522 18.12 13.22 -14.56
CA LYS A 522 18.06 13.98 -13.29
C LYS A 522 16.67 13.97 -12.65
N SER A 523 15.97 12.85 -12.76
CA SER A 523 14.58 12.69 -12.34
C SER A 523 14.48 11.87 -11.04
N TYR A 524 13.30 11.84 -10.46
CA TYR A 524 12.94 11.01 -9.32
C TYR A 524 11.84 10.04 -9.75
N ILE A 525 12.05 8.74 -9.57
CA ILE A 525 11.07 7.70 -9.90
C ILE A 525 10.81 6.88 -8.65
N GLU A 526 9.55 6.75 -8.26
CA GLU A 526 9.17 6.13 -7.00
C GLU A 526 8.06 5.08 -7.14
N GLY A 527 8.26 3.92 -6.50
CA GLY A 527 7.26 2.86 -6.41
C GLY A 527 7.71 1.68 -5.54
N ALA A 528 7.05 0.54 -5.68
CA ALA A 528 7.35 -0.69 -4.94
C ALA A 528 7.38 -1.91 -5.87
N VAL A 529 6.28 -2.18 -6.59
CA VAL A 529 6.10 -3.39 -7.41
C VAL A 529 6.10 -3.03 -8.89
N ASP A 530 7.00 -3.62 -9.67
CA ASP A 530 7.11 -3.49 -11.12
C ASP A 530 7.06 -2.03 -11.62
N PHE A 531 7.58 -1.10 -10.83
CA PHE A 531 7.23 0.31 -11.01
C PHE A 531 7.94 1.01 -12.18
N ILE A 532 8.88 0.33 -12.84
CA ILE A 532 9.43 0.68 -14.15
C ILE A 532 9.24 -0.52 -15.08
N PHE A 533 8.26 -0.45 -15.98
CA PHE A 533 7.86 -1.60 -16.79
C PHE A 533 7.42 -1.21 -18.20
N GLY A 534 7.22 -2.21 -19.07
CA GLY A 534 6.83 -2.01 -20.48
C GLY A 534 7.42 -3.08 -21.40
N GLN A 535 6.95 -3.14 -22.66
CA GLN A 535 7.22 -4.29 -23.53
C GLN A 535 8.16 -4.02 -24.70
N GLN A 536 8.11 -2.83 -25.30
CA GLN A 536 8.72 -2.51 -26.60
C GLN A 536 9.60 -1.26 -26.57
N ALA A 537 9.79 -0.63 -25.42
CA ALA A 537 10.64 0.55 -25.29
C ALA A 537 12.11 0.18 -25.10
N SER A 538 12.98 1.06 -25.58
CA SER A 538 14.38 1.13 -25.16
C SER A 538 14.55 2.41 -24.34
N ILE A 539 14.99 2.29 -23.09
CA ILE A 539 15.06 3.41 -22.15
C ILE A 539 16.44 3.61 -21.53
N TRP A 540 16.78 4.86 -21.29
CA TRP A 540 17.98 5.26 -20.55
C TRP A 540 17.61 6.20 -19.41
N ILE A 541 17.87 5.75 -18.18
CA ILE A 541 17.65 6.50 -16.94
C ILE A 541 19.02 6.90 -16.40
N THR A 542 19.27 8.21 -16.22
CA THR A 542 20.58 8.72 -15.78
C THR A 542 20.50 9.87 -14.78
N GLY A 543 21.48 9.96 -13.89
CA GLY A 543 21.59 11.00 -12.88
C GLY A 543 20.37 11.08 -11.95
N SER A 544 19.58 10.01 -11.88
CA SER A 544 18.25 10.01 -11.28
C SER A 544 18.25 9.27 -9.94
N THR A 545 17.26 9.59 -9.11
CA THR A 545 16.98 8.86 -7.88
C THR A 545 15.83 7.90 -8.12
N ILE A 546 16.07 6.62 -7.90
CA ILE A 546 15.07 5.56 -7.92
C ILE A 546 14.76 5.24 -6.46
N ASN A 547 13.57 5.62 -5.99
CA ASN A 547 13.17 5.48 -4.59
C ASN A 547 12.14 4.35 -4.41
N THR A 548 12.44 3.38 -3.55
CA THR A 548 11.55 2.27 -3.23
C THR A 548 10.72 2.58 -1.99
N LYS A 549 9.44 2.18 -1.97
CA LYS A 549 8.52 2.46 -0.85
C LYS A 549 8.00 1.22 -0.11
N GLY A 550 8.44 0.03 -0.50
CA GLY A 550 7.89 -1.23 -0.03
C GLY A 550 8.55 -2.41 -0.72
N ASN A 551 8.04 -3.61 -0.47
CA ASN A 551 8.56 -4.84 -1.06
C ASN A 551 8.11 -4.99 -2.52
N GLY A 552 8.93 -5.65 -3.34
CA GLY A 552 8.69 -5.74 -4.78
C GLY A 552 9.94 -5.68 -5.66
N TYR A 553 9.78 -5.05 -6.83
CA TYR A 553 10.70 -5.14 -7.96
C TYR A 553 10.80 -3.77 -8.64
N ILE A 554 12.03 -3.30 -8.86
CA ILE A 554 12.25 -2.00 -9.50
C ILE A 554 11.86 -2.04 -10.98
N THR A 555 12.31 -3.07 -11.69
CA THR A 555 12.04 -3.22 -13.13
C THR A 555 11.26 -4.48 -13.47
N ALA A 556 10.37 -4.37 -14.45
CA ALA A 556 9.68 -5.50 -15.06
C ALA A 556 9.68 -5.35 -16.59
N SER A 557 10.79 -5.75 -17.22
CA SER A 557 10.91 -5.73 -18.69
C SER A 557 10.01 -6.82 -19.28
N GLY A 558 9.05 -6.41 -20.11
CA GLY A 558 8.12 -7.25 -20.85
C GLY A 558 8.59 -7.58 -22.27
N ARG A 559 9.90 -7.45 -22.54
CA ARG A 559 10.47 -7.75 -23.85
C ARG A 559 10.25 -9.23 -24.19
N SER A 560 9.65 -9.50 -25.34
CA SER A 560 9.18 -10.83 -25.75
C SER A 560 9.92 -11.44 -26.94
N SER A 561 10.90 -10.73 -27.53
CA SER A 561 11.66 -11.19 -28.70
C SER A 561 13.11 -10.72 -28.67
N GLY A 562 13.93 -11.22 -29.60
CA GLY A 562 15.34 -10.90 -29.77
C GLY A 562 15.68 -9.49 -30.30
N ASP A 563 14.84 -8.47 -30.10
CA ASP A 563 15.07 -7.09 -30.59
C ASP A 563 16.34 -6.42 -30.00
N SER A 564 16.61 -5.14 -30.30
CA SER A 564 17.76 -4.39 -29.76
C SER A 564 17.45 -3.46 -28.58
N ASN A 565 16.25 -3.55 -27.98
CA ASN A 565 15.80 -2.65 -26.92
C ASN A 565 16.42 -2.97 -25.54
N TYR A 566 16.83 -1.94 -24.81
CA TYR A 566 17.43 -2.06 -23.49
C TYR A 566 16.66 -1.26 -22.45
N TYR A 567 16.56 -1.78 -21.23
CA TYR A 567 16.37 -0.92 -20.06
C TYR A 567 17.73 -0.67 -19.43
N VAL A 568 18.15 0.59 -19.34
CA VAL A 568 19.43 0.95 -18.73
C VAL A 568 19.23 1.95 -17.60
N ILE A 569 19.67 1.57 -16.40
CA ILE A 569 19.79 2.45 -15.24
C ILE A 569 21.28 2.77 -15.08
N ASN A 570 21.68 3.99 -15.38
CA ASN A 570 23.07 4.41 -15.43
C ASN A 570 23.33 5.59 -14.49
N SER A 571 24.37 5.55 -13.65
CA SER A 571 24.74 6.72 -12.82
C SER A 571 23.58 7.25 -11.97
N CYS A 572 22.77 6.33 -11.41
CA CYS A 572 21.64 6.63 -10.57
C CYS A 572 21.95 6.36 -9.09
N THR A 573 21.02 6.77 -8.22
CA THR A 573 20.96 6.32 -6.82
C THR A 573 19.69 5.49 -6.63
N ILE A 574 19.83 4.23 -6.24
CA ILE A 574 18.73 3.37 -5.80
C ILE A 574 18.69 3.40 -4.27
N THR A 575 17.63 3.95 -3.70
CA THR A 575 17.43 4.13 -2.26
C THR A 575 15.98 3.82 -1.89
N GLY A 576 15.65 3.85 -0.60
CA GLY A 576 14.28 3.69 -0.12
C GLY A 576 14.14 2.60 0.93
N THR A 577 12.92 2.07 1.04
CA THR A 577 12.51 1.07 2.03
C THR A 577 12.00 -0.21 1.36
N GLY A 578 11.82 -1.25 2.17
CA GLY A 578 11.30 -2.56 1.75
C GLY A 578 12.35 -3.50 1.17
N THR A 579 12.00 -4.78 1.12
CA THR A 579 12.81 -5.84 0.51
C THR A 579 12.64 -5.77 -1.01
N GLN A 580 13.69 -5.33 -1.71
CA GLN A 580 13.61 -5.02 -3.14
C GLN A 580 14.56 -5.86 -3.99
N TYR A 581 14.10 -6.16 -5.20
CA TYR A 581 14.90 -6.67 -6.30
C TYR A 581 15.11 -5.58 -7.36
N LEU A 582 16.24 -5.62 -8.07
CA LEU A 582 16.51 -4.79 -9.24
C LEU A 582 15.49 -5.03 -10.36
N GLY A 583 14.96 -6.24 -10.45
CA GLY A 583 13.84 -6.55 -11.33
C GLY A 583 13.46 -8.02 -11.40
N ARG A 584 12.44 -8.28 -12.20
CA ARG A 584 11.98 -9.62 -12.59
C ARG A 584 11.52 -9.66 -14.06
N PRO A 585 11.54 -10.81 -14.73
CA PRO A 585 11.27 -10.89 -16.16
C PRO A 585 9.77 -11.06 -16.46
N TRP A 586 9.07 -9.99 -16.80
CA TRP A 586 7.65 -10.10 -17.20
C TRP A 586 7.48 -10.99 -18.44
N ARG A 587 8.48 -11.04 -19.32
CA ARG A 587 8.55 -11.97 -20.47
C ARG A 587 9.95 -12.57 -20.61
N ASN A 588 10.06 -13.68 -21.34
CA ASN A 588 11.26 -14.53 -21.39
C ASN A 588 12.50 -13.90 -22.07
N TYR A 589 12.35 -12.72 -22.68
CA TYR A 589 13.44 -11.95 -23.31
C TYR A 589 13.73 -10.65 -22.54
N ALA A 590 13.29 -10.54 -21.28
CA ALA A 590 13.53 -9.37 -20.43
C ALA A 590 15.00 -8.95 -20.43
N ARG A 591 15.27 -7.66 -20.62
CA ARG A 591 16.65 -7.14 -20.69
C ARG A 591 16.81 -5.84 -19.95
N VAL A 592 17.60 -5.88 -18.88
CA VAL A 592 17.85 -4.76 -17.97
C VAL A 592 19.33 -4.72 -17.60
N ILE A 593 19.93 -3.54 -17.67
CA ILE A 593 21.30 -3.30 -17.21
C ILE A 593 21.29 -2.20 -16.16
N VAL A 594 21.89 -2.48 -14.99
CA VAL A 594 22.14 -1.49 -13.94
C VAL A 594 23.64 -1.24 -13.88
N GLN A 595 24.05 -0.02 -14.19
CA GLN A 595 25.47 0.32 -14.31
C GLN A 595 25.85 1.64 -13.65
N ASN A 596 27.08 1.75 -13.15
CA ASN A 596 27.62 2.96 -12.52
C ASN A 596 26.72 3.53 -11.40
N THR A 597 25.88 2.69 -10.78
CA THR A 597 24.77 3.12 -9.93
C THR A 597 25.09 2.82 -8.47
N ASN A 598 24.74 3.73 -7.56
CA ASN A 598 24.81 3.48 -6.13
C ASN A 598 23.52 2.75 -5.69
N ILE A 599 23.66 1.53 -5.18
CA ILE A 599 22.57 0.63 -4.81
C ILE A 599 22.52 0.49 -3.29
N GLY A 600 21.42 0.92 -2.68
CA GLY A 600 21.19 0.82 -1.24
C GLY A 600 21.07 -0.62 -0.74
N SER A 601 21.35 -0.83 0.55
CA SER A 601 21.41 -2.15 1.20
C SER A 601 20.07 -2.90 1.29
N HIS A 602 18.96 -2.21 1.05
CA HIS A 602 17.61 -2.77 0.98
C HIS A 602 17.39 -3.65 -0.26
N VAL A 603 18.28 -3.58 -1.27
CA VAL A 603 18.32 -4.52 -2.38
C VAL A 603 18.92 -5.85 -1.91
N VAL A 604 18.15 -6.92 -2.06
CA VAL A 604 18.51 -8.25 -1.56
C VAL A 604 19.75 -8.83 -2.25
N ALA A 605 20.41 -9.80 -1.60
CA ALA A 605 21.62 -10.44 -2.13
C ALA A 605 21.39 -11.08 -3.52
N ALA A 606 20.24 -11.73 -3.72
CA ALA A 606 19.81 -12.29 -5.00
C ALA A 606 19.83 -11.25 -6.15
N GLY A 607 19.55 -9.99 -5.84
CA GLY A 607 19.51 -8.87 -6.80
C GLY A 607 18.32 -8.94 -7.76
N TRP A 608 18.05 -10.10 -8.34
CA TRP A 608 17.03 -10.33 -9.35
C TRP A 608 16.15 -11.52 -8.94
N SER A 609 14.88 -11.49 -9.35
CA SER A 609 13.94 -12.58 -9.10
C SER A 609 13.48 -13.18 -10.42
N GLN A 610 13.14 -14.47 -10.40
CA GLN A 610 12.31 -15.08 -11.42
C GLN A 610 10.90 -14.47 -11.39
N TRP A 611 10.12 -14.63 -12.46
CA TRP A 611 8.77 -14.09 -12.50
C TRP A 611 7.81 -14.82 -11.54
N SER A 612 7.77 -16.14 -11.62
CA SER A 612 7.14 -17.04 -10.64
C SER A 612 7.80 -18.41 -10.67
N SER A 613 7.49 -19.28 -9.70
CA SER A 613 7.98 -20.67 -9.71
C SER A 613 7.41 -21.50 -10.87
N SER A 614 6.16 -21.21 -11.28
CA SER A 614 5.51 -21.88 -12.42
C SER A 614 5.90 -21.32 -13.78
N SER A 615 6.44 -20.10 -13.82
CA SER A 615 6.86 -19.43 -15.05
C SER A 615 8.07 -18.56 -14.75
N PRO A 616 9.28 -19.14 -14.64
CA PRO A 616 10.47 -18.38 -14.25
C PRO A 616 10.82 -17.25 -15.23
N ASN A 617 10.59 -17.48 -16.54
CA ASN A 617 10.88 -16.58 -17.65
C ASN A 617 12.37 -16.15 -17.73
N THR A 618 13.29 -17.10 -17.55
CA THR A 618 14.74 -16.82 -17.44
C THR A 618 15.59 -17.32 -18.62
N ASP A 619 15.00 -17.82 -19.70
CA ASP A 619 15.76 -18.56 -20.73
C ASP A 619 16.57 -17.65 -21.67
N HIS A 620 16.06 -16.46 -21.98
CA HIS A 620 16.67 -15.53 -22.94
C HIS A 620 16.88 -14.12 -22.37
N ILE A 621 16.88 -14.02 -21.04
CA ILE A 621 17.02 -12.75 -20.36
C ILE A 621 18.46 -12.25 -20.34
N LEU A 622 18.62 -10.94 -20.17
CA LEU A 622 19.89 -10.34 -19.78
C LEU A 622 19.64 -9.38 -18.62
N PHE A 623 20.00 -9.82 -17.43
CA PHE A 623 20.04 -8.99 -16.22
C PHE A 623 21.48 -8.72 -15.84
N GLY A 624 21.96 -7.56 -16.29
CA GLY A 624 23.36 -7.18 -16.21
C GLY A 624 23.63 -6.15 -15.11
N GLU A 625 24.75 -6.31 -14.41
CA GLU A 625 25.27 -5.29 -13.50
C GLU A 625 26.71 -4.92 -13.85
N TYR A 626 27.04 -3.63 -13.86
CA TYR A 626 28.39 -3.13 -14.16
C TYR A 626 28.80 -1.95 -13.26
N ASN A 627 29.95 -2.05 -12.60
CA ASN A 627 30.56 -0.93 -11.87
C ASN A 627 29.60 -0.22 -10.86
N ASN A 628 28.74 -0.99 -10.20
CA ASN A 628 27.82 -0.47 -9.18
C ASN A 628 28.53 -0.36 -7.82
N SER A 629 28.08 0.58 -6.99
CA SER A 629 28.56 0.80 -5.61
C SER A 629 27.41 0.74 -4.60
N GLY A 630 27.70 0.81 -3.30
CA GLY A 630 26.69 0.77 -2.23
C GLY A 630 26.41 -0.63 -1.69
N GLY A 631 25.68 -0.70 -0.57
CA GLY A 631 25.47 -1.94 0.20
C GLY A 631 24.62 -3.01 -0.50
N GLY A 632 23.87 -2.63 -1.54
CA GLY A 632 23.09 -3.54 -2.39
C GLY A 632 23.78 -3.93 -3.69
N ALA A 633 24.99 -3.41 -3.97
CA ALA A 633 25.75 -3.73 -5.17
C ALA A 633 26.16 -5.21 -5.24
N TRP A 634 26.72 -5.61 -6.39
CA TRP A 634 27.05 -7.01 -6.69
C TRP A 634 27.90 -7.65 -5.57
N ARG A 635 27.37 -8.72 -4.97
CA ARG A 635 28.02 -9.55 -3.95
C ARG A 635 27.76 -11.04 -4.25
N SER A 636 28.43 -11.93 -3.51
CA SER A 636 28.10 -13.35 -3.55
C SER A 636 26.62 -13.57 -3.24
N GLY A 637 25.96 -14.47 -3.97
CA GLY A 637 24.54 -14.79 -3.78
C GLY A 637 23.58 -14.11 -4.75
N ARG A 638 24.06 -13.47 -5.82
CA ARG A 638 23.21 -13.08 -6.96
C ARG A 638 22.52 -14.31 -7.58
N ALA A 639 21.32 -14.11 -8.12
CA ALA A 639 20.60 -15.14 -8.85
C ALA A 639 21.48 -15.73 -9.97
N SER A 640 21.38 -17.04 -10.21
CA SER A 640 22.25 -17.77 -11.15
C SER A 640 22.13 -17.28 -12.60
N PHE A 641 20.99 -16.71 -12.96
CA PHE A 641 20.72 -16.11 -14.28
C PHE A 641 21.13 -14.63 -14.38
N ALA A 642 21.65 -14.02 -13.30
CA ALA A 642 22.17 -12.67 -13.33
C ALA A 642 23.61 -12.64 -13.86
N SER A 643 23.97 -11.58 -14.58
CA SER A 643 25.26 -11.45 -15.25
C SER A 643 26.06 -10.28 -14.68
N LYS A 644 27.27 -10.56 -14.19
CA LYS A 644 28.26 -9.52 -13.90
C LYS A 644 28.95 -9.13 -15.20
N LEU A 645 28.70 -7.91 -15.68
CA LEU A 645 29.25 -7.46 -16.95
C LEU A 645 30.70 -7.01 -16.79
N THR A 646 31.49 -7.14 -17.86
CA THR A 646 32.89 -6.67 -17.94
C THR A 646 33.01 -5.24 -18.46
N ALA A 647 31.97 -4.74 -19.13
CA ALA A 647 31.85 -3.37 -19.61
C ALA A 647 30.38 -2.92 -19.52
N GLY A 648 30.18 -1.63 -19.28
CA GLY A 648 28.86 -1.00 -19.41
C GLY A 648 28.50 -0.78 -20.88
N ILE A 649 27.21 -0.58 -21.15
CA ILE A 649 26.75 -0.20 -22.49
C ILE A 649 26.64 1.32 -22.62
N SER A 650 26.76 1.82 -23.85
CA SER A 650 26.65 3.25 -24.15
C SER A 650 25.20 3.67 -24.38
N ILE A 651 24.90 4.96 -24.18
CA ILE A 651 23.57 5.51 -24.45
C ILE A 651 23.16 5.38 -25.92
N SER A 652 24.12 5.48 -26.86
CA SER A 652 23.85 5.29 -28.29
C SER A 652 23.55 3.82 -28.62
N THR A 653 24.14 2.86 -27.90
CA THR A 653 23.75 1.44 -28.02
C THR A 653 22.29 1.23 -27.60
N ALA A 654 21.85 1.88 -26.52
CA ALA A 654 20.47 1.74 -26.04
C ALA A 654 19.46 2.51 -26.91
N LEU A 655 19.74 3.78 -27.25
CA LEU A 655 18.76 4.69 -27.85
C LEU A 655 19.00 4.97 -29.35
N GLY A 656 20.08 4.46 -29.94
CA GLY A 656 20.48 4.71 -31.33
C GLY A 656 21.14 6.07 -31.55
N SER A 657 20.47 7.17 -31.15
CA SER A 657 20.97 8.54 -31.25
C SER A 657 20.64 9.35 -30.01
N THR A 658 21.53 10.29 -29.67
CA THR A 658 21.35 11.26 -28.57
C THR A 658 20.96 12.66 -29.04
N SER A 659 20.89 12.91 -30.35
CA SER A 659 20.70 14.27 -30.91
C SER A 659 19.37 14.94 -30.52
N TRP A 660 18.38 14.17 -30.09
CA TRP A 660 17.06 14.65 -29.67
C TRP A 660 16.97 14.91 -28.16
N ILE A 661 17.97 14.46 -27.40
CA ILE A 661 18.06 14.57 -25.93
C ILE A 661 18.62 15.95 -25.56
N ASP A 662 18.05 16.54 -24.51
CA ASP A 662 18.63 17.75 -23.92
C ASP A 662 19.93 17.40 -23.17
N SER A 663 21.07 17.81 -23.72
CA SER A 663 22.40 17.51 -23.18
C SER A 663 22.64 18.09 -21.79
N ALA A 664 21.86 19.08 -21.34
CA ALA A 664 21.98 19.61 -19.97
C ALA A 664 21.63 18.55 -18.90
N TYR A 665 20.87 17.53 -19.27
CA TYR A 665 20.37 16.50 -18.36
C TYR A 665 21.07 15.14 -18.49
N MET A 666 22.04 15.02 -19.39
CA MET A 666 22.83 13.79 -19.58
C MET A 666 23.80 13.52 -18.43
#